data_AF-A0A7J7P762-F1
#
_entry.id   AF-A0A7J7P762-F1
#
_cell.length_a   1.000
_cell.length_b   1.000
_cell.length_c   1.000
_cell.angle_alpha   90.00
_cell.angle_beta   90.00
_cell.angle_gamma   90.00
#
_symmetry.space_group_name_H-M   'P 1'
#
loop_
_entity.id
_entity.type
_entity.pdbx_description
1 polymer ?
#
loop_
_entity_poly.entity_id
_entity_poly.type
_entity_poly.pdbx_seq_one_letter_code
_entity_poly.pdbx_strand_id
1 'polypeptide(L)'
;MSQEIDNLVGTSDDNDLDMIPKDEEDGGGIGEEKITSEHDHEVNMMNLNRYQHQENNSSNQSGANEGGNGRRSRPREEKERTKLRERHRRAITARILAGLRKHGNYNLRVRADINDVIGALAREAGWVVLPDGTTFLPRSQNARIPATLSNAAITPSSSQMMVAVQTPTSSLGGVSHGGVRSSGDYQHKNVYVPPSPASPYDAAFSGGSLTVPTVGDGGFKNLSSNYMVRCNQYQERDFGGTPHVPVYVMLPLGIIDKNCDLVEADSLLDQLRILKSIQVDGVMIDCWWGIVESHEPKVYKWSGYRQLFEIIRELNLKLQVVMSFHKCGGNVGDDVCIPLPHWILEVARTNPDIFFIDREGRANDECLSWGIDSERVLRGRTALEVYHDFMRSFRVEFEEFFQGEIISKVEVGLGPCGELRYPSYVYKHGWRYPGIGEFQCYDRYLTQSLKRAAVERGHPQWGTAPETAGHYKDQPQDTEFFREGGGFDTCYGRFFLSWYSQVLIDHGDHVFFMAKMVFRDTPIAAKLSGVHWFYKTDSHAAELTAGFYNTVNRDGYYAIVAMLKKYSASLNFSCVELGTLEQSPEAMADPEALVRQVLNTAWDANLTAACENALCCYHREGYDRILKNAKPKDDPDGRRHVSAFTYLRLHPDLLRRDENTGHNNFLEFADFVMKMHGEAIAV
;
A
#
# COMPACT_ATOMS: atom_id res chain seq x y z
N MET A 1 -68.27 -24.28 10.41
CA MET A 1 -68.19 -25.56 9.68
C MET A 1 -66.73 -25.96 9.78
N SER A 2 -66.33 -26.92 10.61
CA SER A 2 -66.94 -28.25 10.86
C SER A 2 -66.84 -29.10 9.58
N GLN A 3 -66.23 -30.30 9.58
CA GLN A 3 -65.76 -31.13 10.70
C GLN A 3 -64.66 -32.10 10.22
N GLU A 4 -63.83 -32.60 11.16
CA GLU A 4 -63.48 -34.03 11.44
C GLU A 4 -63.32 -35.06 10.27
N ILE A 5 -62.54 -36.15 10.34
CA ILE A 5 -61.71 -36.85 11.35
C ILE A 5 -60.70 -37.74 10.54
N ASP A 6 -59.54 -38.23 11.00
CA ASP A 6 -59.35 -39.24 12.07
C ASP A 6 -57.87 -39.36 12.51
N ASN A 7 -57.60 -40.09 13.61
CA ASN A 7 -56.28 -40.20 14.27
C ASN A 7 -55.93 -41.63 14.73
N LEU A 8 -54.67 -42.05 14.52
CA LEU A 8 -53.97 -43.15 15.21
C LEU A 8 -52.47 -42.76 15.29
N VAL A 9 -51.75 -42.62 16.42
CA VAL A 9 -51.84 -43.19 17.80
C VAL A 9 -51.58 -44.71 17.82
N GLY A 10 -50.59 -45.26 18.56
CA GLY A 10 -49.53 -44.68 19.42
C GLY A 10 -48.22 -45.50 19.26
N THR A 11 -47.28 -45.59 20.21
CA THR A 11 -47.12 -45.01 21.57
C THR A 11 -45.65 -45.24 22.02
N SER A 12 -45.08 -44.28 22.78
CA SER A 12 -44.20 -44.38 24.00
C SER A 12 -43.10 -45.48 24.12
N ASP A 13 -42.08 -45.44 24.98
CA ASP A 13 -41.79 -44.79 26.29
C ASP A 13 -40.40 -44.06 26.21
N ASP A 14 -40.10 -42.92 26.87
CA ASP A 14 -39.94 -42.61 28.32
C ASP A 14 -38.71 -43.34 28.96
N ASN A 15 -37.83 -42.78 29.82
CA ASN A 15 -37.49 -41.43 30.35
C ASN A 15 -35.93 -41.34 30.51
N ASP A 16 -35.20 -40.37 31.09
CA ASP A 16 -35.26 -39.54 32.33
C ASP A 16 -34.41 -38.25 32.12
N LEU A 17 -34.91 -37.04 32.43
CA LEU A 17 -34.87 -36.31 33.71
C LEU A 17 -33.47 -35.83 34.20
N ASP A 18 -33.30 -34.51 34.28
CA ASP A 18 -32.85 -33.83 35.51
C ASP A 18 -33.31 -32.35 35.53
N MET A 19 -33.39 -31.70 36.70
CA MET A 19 -34.16 -30.44 36.89
C MET A 19 -33.44 -29.27 37.60
N ILE A 20 -33.80 -28.07 37.13
CA ILE A 20 -33.66 -26.67 37.65
C ILE A 20 -33.58 -26.49 39.18
N PRO A 21 -32.90 -25.42 39.68
CA PRO A 21 -33.44 -24.03 39.73
C PRO A 21 -32.61 -23.04 38.87
N LYS A 22 -33.07 -21.85 38.45
CA LYS A 22 -34.25 -21.02 38.74
C LYS A 22 -34.32 -20.35 40.13
N ASP A 23 -33.73 -19.17 40.24
CA ASP A 23 -34.06 -18.12 41.22
C ASP A 23 -34.76 -16.95 40.51
N GLU A 24 -35.53 -16.13 41.24
CA GLU A 24 -36.40 -15.08 40.68
C GLU A 24 -36.03 -13.66 41.16
N GLU A 25 -36.81 -12.69 40.66
CA GLU A 25 -36.67 -11.24 40.72
C GLU A 25 -36.39 -10.62 42.10
N ASP A 26 -35.71 -9.46 42.09
CA ASP A 26 -36.18 -8.32 42.88
C ASP A 26 -36.06 -7.03 42.04
N GLY A 27 -36.94 -6.05 42.28
CA GLY A 27 -37.18 -4.91 41.40
C GLY A 27 -36.87 -3.55 42.02
N GLY A 28 -36.33 -2.64 41.22
CA GLY A 28 -36.11 -1.24 41.61
C GLY A 28 -36.14 -0.33 40.39
N GLY A 29 -37.06 0.65 40.38
CA GLY A 29 -37.22 1.58 39.26
C GLY A 29 -37.56 3.00 39.71
N ILE A 30 -37.84 3.86 38.72
CA ILE A 30 -38.13 5.30 38.83
C ILE A 30 -36.86 6.16 39.07
N GLY A 31 -36.65 7.14 38.18
CA GLY A 31 -35.50 8.03 38.20
C GLY A 31 -35.39 8.89 36.94
N GLU A 32 -36.48 9.50 36.48
CA GLU A 32 -36.39 10.57 35.47
C GLU A 32 -35.76 11.81 36.12
N GLU A 33 -34.66 12.32 35.58
CA GLU A 33 -34.29 13.72 35.80
C GLU A 33 -33.75 14.36 34.52
N LYS A 34 -34.09 15.63 34.31
CA LYS A 34 -34.05 16.30 33.01
C LYS A 34 -33.52 17.71 33.18
N ILE A 35 -32.20 17.86 33.03
CA ILE A 35 -31.48 19.14 33.19
C ILE A 35 -30.89 19.56 31.84
N THR A 36 -30.85 20.88 31.62
CA THR A 36 -30.63 21.50 30.30
C THR A 36 -29.28 22.21 30.20
N SER A 37 -28.81 22.34 28.95
CA SER A 37 -28.06 23.49 28.38
C SER A 37 -26.76 23.97 29.05
N GLU A 38 -25.68 23.91 28.26
CA GLU A 38 -24.57 24.90 28.21
C GLU A 38 -23.65 25.00 29.46
N HIS A 39 -22.33 25.22 29.35
CA HIS A 39 -21.61 26.14 28.46
C HIS A 39 -20.20 25.61 28.10
N ASP A 40 -19.39 26.39 27.38
CA ASP A 40 -18.07 25.99 26.86
C ASP A 40 -16.99 25.73 27.92
N HIS A 41 -16.04 24.85 27.60
CA HIS A 41 -14.62 25.14 27.85
C HIS A 41 -13.69 24.45 26.83
N GLU A 42 -13.12 25.26 25.95
CA GLU A 42 -12.00 24.94 25.07
C GLU A 42 -10.71 24.73 25.90
N VAL A 43 -10.07 23.55 25.78
CA VAL A 43 -8.81 23.25 26.49
C VAL A 43 -7.73 22.83 25.49
N ASN A 44 -6.79 23.74 25.27
CA ASN A 44 -5.61 23.58 24.43
C ASN A 44 -4.72 22.43 24.94
N MET A 45 -4.51 21.38 24.11
CA MET A 45 -3.78 20.17 24.50
C MET A 45 -2.30 20.13 24.04
N MET A 46 -1.64 21.28 23.91
CA MET A 46 -0.17 21.35 23.76
C MET A 46 0.57 20.98 25.07
N ASN A 47 0.47 19.74 25.56
CA ASN A 47 1.37 19.20 26.60
C ASN A 47 1.25 17.66 26.78
N LEU A 48 1.82 16.87 25.86
CA LEU A 48 2.05 15.42 26.07
C LEU A 48 3.55 15.08 26.11
N ASN A 49 4.34 15.86 26.86
CA ASN A 49 5.79 15.63 26.96
C ASN A 49 6.42 16.05 28.30
N ARG A 50 5.68 15.95 29.43
CA ARG A 50 6.24 16.30 30.75
C ARG A 50 5.64 15.69 32.03
N TYR A 51 5.19 14.42 32.03
CA TYR A 51 4.84 13.70 33.27
C TYR A 51 5.43 12.28 33.35
N GLN A 52 6.75 12.19 33.49
CA GLN A 52 7.44 11.01 34.03
C GLN A 52 8.55 11.47 34.99
N HIS A 53 8.23 11.68 36.27
CA HIS A 53 9.14 11.55 37.43
C HIS A 53 8.43 11.94 38.75
N GLN A 54 7.67 11.02 39.34
CA GLN A 54 7.64 10.76 40.79
C GLN A 54 6.77 9.53 41.11
N GLU A 55 6.80 9.12 42.38
CA GLU A 55 6.00 8.04 42.98
C GLU A 55 6.15 6.62 42.40
N ASN A 56 7.16 5.90 42.90
CA ASN A 56 6.86 4.81 43.85
C ASN A 56 8.10 4.39 44.64
N ASN A 57 8.01 4.38 45.99
CA ASN A 57 9.08 3.91 46.87
C ASN A 57 8.55 3.46 48.24
N SER A 58 7.86 2.31 48.28
CA SER A 58 7.57 1.57 49.51
C SER A 58 7.55 0.05 49.26
N SER A 59 8.43 -0.63 50.01
CA SER A 59 8.43 -2.03 50.47
C SER A 59 7.07 -2.78 50.58
N ASN A 60 7.00 -4.13 50.55
CA ASN A 60 8.04 -5.15 50.81
C ASN A 60 7.67 -6.59 50.31
N GLN A 61 8.70 -7.42 50.06
CA GLN A 61 8.88 -8.89 50.33
C GLN A 61 7.69 -9.89 50.18
N SER A 62 7.82 -11.11 49.65
CA SER A 62 8.91 -12.13 49.71
C SER A 62 8.69 -13.22 48.62
N GLY A 63 9.60 -14.16 48.29
CA GLY A 63 10.92 -14.51 48.83
C GLY A 63 11.71 -15.48 47.89
N ALA A 64 12.83 -16.04 48.34
CA ALA A 64 13.74 -16.93 47.58
C ALA A 64 13.25 -18.41 47.52
N ASN A 65 13.84 -19.40 46.82
CA ASN A 65 15.09 -19.50 46.02
C ASN A 65 14.83 -20.48 44.82
N GLU A 66 15.72 -21.13 44.05
CA GLU A 66 17.18 -21.36 44.03
C GLU A 66 17.65 -21.63 42.56
N GLY A 67 18.91 -22.06 42.33
CA GLY A 67 19.51 -22.24 40.99
C GLY A 67 19.85 -23.68 40.57
N GLY A 68 19.94 -23.94 39.26
CA GLY A 68 20.36 -25.22 38.69
C GLY A 68 20.69 -25.14 37.19
N ASN A 69 21.88 -25.63 36.80
CA ASN A 69 22.38 -25.53 35.42
C ASN A 69 21.97 -26.75 34.57
N GLY A 70 21.26 -26.55 33.46
CA GLY A 70 20.79 -27.64 32.61
C GLY A 70 20.35 -27.22 31.20
N ARG A 71 20.75 -28.02 30.19
CA ARG A 71 20.35 -27.83 28.79
C ARG A 71 18.81 -27.96 28.65
N ARG A 72 18.10 -26.84 28.48
CA ARG A 72 16.65 -26.83 28.20
C ARG A 72 16.33 -27.56 26.88
N SER A 73 15.89 -28.80 26.99
CA SER A 73 15.27 -29.53 25.87
C SER A 73 13.94 -28.87 25.52
N ARG A 74 13.70 -28.55 24.23
CA ARG A 74 12.47 -27.85 23.80
C ARG A 74 11.19 -28.55 24.29
N PRO A 75 10.12 -27.82 24.65
CA PRO A 75 8.88 -28.40 25.18
C PRO A 75 8.32 -29.53 24.32
N ARG A 76 7.64 -30.48 24.97
CA ARG A 76 7.05 -31.66 24.31
C ARG A 76 6.01 -31.23 23.27
N GLU A 77 5.22 -30.22 23.57
CA GLU A 77 4.19 -29.66 22.70
C GLU A 77 4.76 -28.92 21.49
N GLU A 78 5.86 -28.18 21.63
CA GLU A 78 6.53 -27.53 20.49
C GLU A 78 7.05 -28.58 19.49
N LYS A 79 7.55 -29.71 19.99
CA LYS A 79 7.96 -30.86 19.18
C LYS A 79 6.75 -31.53 18.49
N GLU A 80 5.61 -31.67 19.16
CA GLU A 80 4.38 -32.19 18.52
C GLU A 80 3.76 -31.20 17.52
N ARG A 81 3.66 -29.88 17.80
CA ARG A 81 3.24 -28.86 16.81
C ARG A 81 4.16 -28.88 15.58
N THR A 82 5.46 -29.09 15.78
CA THR A 82 6.42 -29.19 14.67
C THR A 82 6.27 -30.49 13.86
N LYS A 83 6.04 -31.64 14.52
CA LYS A 83 5.67 -32.89 13.83
C LYS A 83 4.34 -32.77 13.08
N LEU A 84 3.36 -32.06 13.63
CA LEU A 84 2.05 -31.84 13.01
C LEU A 84 2.17 -30.98 11.75
N ARG A 85 2.88 -29.85 11.82
CA ARG A 85 3.23 -29.02 10.65
C ARG A 85 3.95 -29.83 9.58
N GLU A 86 4.92 -30.66 9.96
CA GLU A 86 5.67 -31.49 9.00
C GLU A 86 4.82 -32.61 8.38
N ARG A 87 3.89 -33.22 9.14
CA ARG A 87 2.89 -34.16 8.60
C ARG A 87 1.94 -33.46 7.63
N HIS A 88 1.47 -32.27 7.96
CA HIS A 88 0.57 -31.48 7.12
C HIS A 88 1.25 -31.05 5.81
N ARG A 89 2.49 -30.55 5.87
CA ARG A 89 3.33 -30.22 4.71
C ARG A 89 3.48 -31.43 3.77
N ARG A 90 3.83 -32.61 4.31
CA ARG A 90 3.94 -33.85 3.53
C ARG A 90 2.61 -34.30 2.92
N ALA A 91 1.48 -34.12 3.63
CA ALA A 91 0.15 -34.45 3.13
C ALA A 91 -0.28 -33.54 1.96
N ILE A 92 0.01 -32.23 2.02
CA ILE A 92 -0.20 -31.30 0.90
C ILE A 92 0.65 -31.72 -0.30
N THR A 93 1.95 -31.94 -0.13
CA THR A 93 2.86 -32.37 -1.21
C THR A 93 2.36 -33.67 -1.86
N ALA A 94 1.93 -34.65 -1.06
CA ALA A 94 1.39 -35.91 -1.58
C ALA A 94 0.08 -35.72 -2.38
N ARG A 95 -0.81 -34.80 -1.97
CA ARG A 95 -2.04 -34.45 -2.71
C ARG A 95 -1.72 -33.76 -4.04
N ILE A 96 -0.77 -32.83 -4.07
CA ILE A 96 -0.32 -32.16 -5.30
C ILE A 96 0.28 -33.19 -6.28
N LEU A 97 1.21 -34.02 -5.81
CA LEU A 97 1.82 -35.09 -6.62
C LEU A 97 0.81 -36.14 -7.09
N ALA A 98 -0.29 -36.37 -6.37
CA ALA A 98 -1.38 -37.23 -6.83
C ALA A 98 -2.24 -36.53 -7.91
N GLY A 99 -2.52 -35.23 -7.76
CA GLY A 99 -3.23 -34.42 -8.74
C GLY A 99 -2.50 -34.34 -10.09
N LEU A 100 -1.20 -34.03 -10.06
CA LEU A 100 -0.36 -33.94 -11.27
C LEU A 100 -0.35 -35.27 -12.07
N ARG A 101 -0.27 -36.42 -11.39
CA ARG A 101 -0.35 -37.75 -12.03
C ARG A 101 -1.72 -38.10 -12.58
N LYS A 102 -2.80 -37.70 -11.90
CA LYS A 102 -4.17 -38.08 -12.26
C LYS A 102 -4.81 -37.16 -13.29
N HIS A 103 -4.41 -35.88 -13.33
CA HIS A 103 -5.07 -34.83 -14.11
C HIS A 103 -4.12 -33.98 -14.96
N GLY A 104 -2.83 -33.89 -14.62
CA GLY A 104 -1.85 -33.08 -15.37
C GLY A 104 -1.08 -33.84 -16.46
N ASN A 105 -1.41 -35.10 -16.72
CA ASN A 105 -0.72 -35.98 -17.70
C ASN A 105 0.79 -36.21 -17.43
N TYR A 106 1.32 -35.76 -16.29
CA TYR A 106 2.73 -35.95 -15.92
C TYR A 106 2.98 -37.39 -15.47
N ASN A 107 3.83 -38.11 -16.21
CA ASN A 107 4.28 -39.47 -15.88
C ASN A 107 5.32 -39.48 -14.73
N LEU A 108 4.86 -39.08 -13.54
CA LEU A 108 5.64 -39.05 -12.30
C LEU A 108 5.53 -40.38 -11.55
N ARG A 109 6.63 -40.78 -10.89
CA ARG A 109 6.67 -41.99 -10.06
C ARG A 109 5.75 -41.88 -8.84
N VAL A 110 5.32 -43.02 -8.29
CA VAL A 110 4.43 -43.06 -7.10
C VAL A 110 5.06 -42.42 -5.85
N ARG A 111 6.40 -42.36 -5.80
CA ARG A 111 7.20 -41.64 -4.80
C ARG A 111 8.11 -40.58 -5.45
N ALA A 112 7.59 -39.87 -6.46
CA ALA A 112 8.32 -38.78 -7.09
C ALA A 112 8.73 -37.70 -6.06
N ASP A 113 9.93 -37.15 -6.21
CA ASP A 113 10.40 -36.01 -5.44
C ASP A 113 10.17 -34.68 -6.20
N ILE A 114 10.73 -33.57 -5.70
CA ILE A 114 10.60 -32.26 -6.35
C ILE A 114 11.41 -32.17 -7.66
N ASN A 115 12.49 -32.94 -7.79
CA ASN A 115 13.35 -32.97 -8.96
C ASN A 115 12.69 -33.75 -10.11
N ASP A 116 11.99 -34.84 -9.80
CA ASP A 116 11.12 -35.56 -10.75
C ASP A 116 10.05 -34.61 -11.35
N VAL A 117 9.48 -33.69 -10.56
CA VAL A 117 8.48 -32.70 -11.02
C VAL A 117 9.14 -31.62 -11.89
N ILE A 118 10.23 -31.01 -11.44
CA ILE A 118 10.97 -30.00 -12.22
C ILE A 118 11.44 -30.59 -13.56
N GLY A 119 11.97 -31.81 -13.54
CA GLY A 119 12.37 -32.54 -14.72
C GLY A 119 11.21 -32.98 -15.62
N ALA A 120 9.96 -32.98 -15.15
CA ALA A 120 8.77 -33.18 -15.99
C ALA A 120 8.30 -31.87 -16.64
N LEU A 121 8.24 -30.78 -15.87
CA LEU A 121 7.90 -29.44 -16.36
C LEU A 121 8.90 -28.93 -17.40
N ALA A 122 10.20 -29.16 -17.20
CA ALA A 122 11.24 -28.80 -18.16
C ALA A 122 11.06 -29.53 -19.51
N ARG A 123 10.65 -30.81 -19.50
CA ARG A 123 10.34 -31.58 -20.72
C ARG A 123 9.10 -31.06 -21.44
N GLU A 124 8.06 -30.66 -20.70
CA GLU A 124 6.88 -30.01 -21.26
C GLU A 124 7.24 -28.65 -21.90
N ALA A 125 8.12 -27.88 -21.27
CA ALA A 125 8.69 -26.64 -21.79
C ALA A 125 9.73 -26.83 -22.92
N GLY A 126 9.87 -28.05 -23.48
CA GLY A 126 10.72 -28.32 -24.64
C GLY A 126 12.21 -28.55 -24.35
N TRP A 127 12.63 -28.68 -23.08
CA TRP A 127 14.01 -28.98 -22.71
C TRP A 127 14.27 -30.48 -22.73
N VAL A 128 15.48 -30.86 -23.15
CA VAL A 128 16.01 -32.22 -22.92
C VAL A 128 16.44 -32.30 -21.46
N VAL A 129 15.99 -33.34 -20.77
CA VAL A 129 16.33 -33.65 -19.37
C VAL A 129 16.94 -35.05 -19.34
N LEU A 130 18.18 -35.16 -18.91
CA LEU A 130 18.92 -36.42 -18.83
C LEU A 130 18.64 -37.16 -17.50
N PRO A 131 18.89 -38.50 -17.42
CA PRO A 131 18.66 -39.28 -16.21
C PRO A 131 19.53 -38.90 -15.00
N ASP A 132 20.56 -38.08 -15.19
CA ASP A 132 21.42 -37.51 -14.15
C ASP A 132 20.92 -36.15 -13.60
N GLY A 133 19.84 -35.61 -14.17
CA GLY A 133 19.27 -34.30 -13.83
C GLY A 133 19.78 -33.13 -14.68
N THR A 134 20.71 -33.36 -15.61
CA THR A 134 21.24 -32.33 -16.51
C THR A 134 20.18 -31.89 -17.53
N THR A 135 20.00 -30.58 -17.71
CA THR A 135 18.96 -30.02 -18.60
C THR A 135 19.54 -29.08 -19.66
N PHE A 136 19.02 -29.12 -20.89
CA PHE A 136 19.43 -28.22 -21.98
C PHE A 136 18.36 -28.08 -23.06
N LEU A 137 18.33 -26.92 -23.73
CA LEU A 137 17.52 -26.72 -24.94
C LEU A 137 18.14 -27.44 -26.15
N PRO A 138 17.35 -28.16 -26.98
CA PRO A 138 17.84 -28.71 -28.23
C PRO A 138 18.17 -27.59 -29.22
N ARG A 139 19.46 -27.43 -29.54
CA ARG A 139 19.95 -26.37 -30.43
C ARG A 139 19.55 -26.66 -31.88
N SER A 140 18.93 -25.69 -32.55
CA SER A 140 18.35 -25.86 -33.88
C SER A 140 19.39 -26.21 -34.96
N GLN A 141 19.17 -27.33 -35.66
CA GLN A 141 19.86 -27.68 -36.90
C GLN A 141 18.84 -27.87 -38.03
N ASN A 142 19.13 -27.32 -39.21
CA ASN A 142 18.21 -27.32 -40.34
C ASN A 142 18.12 -28.70 -41.03
N ALA A 143 16.99 -29.41 -40.89
CA ALA A 143 16.71 -30.61 -41.67
C ALA A 143 15.20 -30.84 -41.95
N ARG A 144 14.78 -30.43 -43.16
CA ARG A 144 13.80 -31.07 -44.06
C ARG A 144 12.62 -31.89 -43.46
N ILE A 145 11.40 -31.41 -43.71
CA ILE A 145 10.15 -32.17 -43.60
C ILE A 145 10.07 -33.26 -44.70
N PRO A 146 9.77 -34.53 -44.38
CA PRO A 146 9.15 -35.50 -45.29
C PRO A 146 7.62 -35.43 -45.15
N ALA A 147 6.89 -35.43 -46.27
CA ALA A 147 5.43 -35.34 -46.27
C ALA A 147 4.75 -36.71 -46.52
N THR A 148 3.75 -37.06 -45.72
CA THR A 148 2.74 -38.10 -46.02
C THR A 148 1.45 -37.88 -45.22
N LEU A 149 0.32 -37.83 -45.92
CA LEU A 149 -0.98 -38.50 -45.68
C LEU A 149 -1.54 -38.67 -44.24
N SER A 150 -2.84 -38.52 -43.95
CA SER A 150 -3.99 -38.00 -44.73
C SER A 150 -5.29 -37.94 -43.88
N ASN A 151 -6.17 -36.97 -44.20
CA ASN A 151 -7.63 -36.88 -43.97
C ASN A 151 -8.35 -37.68 -42.85
N ALA A 152 -9.02 -36.94 -41.96
CA ALA A 152 -10.41 -37.17 -41.56
C ALA A 152 -11.06 -35.82 -41.19
N ALA A 153 -12.38 -35.66 -41.35
CA ALA A 153 -13.06 -34.36 -41.22
C ALA A 153 -14.39 -34.43 -40.45
N ILE A 154 -14.72 -33.37 -39.71
CA ILE A 154 -16.09 -32.94 -39.36
C ILE A 154 -16.15 -31.40 -39.42
N THR A 155 -17.26 -30.85 -39.92
CA THR A 155 -17.53 -29.42 -40.14
C THR A 155 -18.47 -28.82 -39.10
N PRO A 156 -18.33 -27.53 -38.73
CA PRO A 156 -19.45 -26.68 -38.33
C PRO A 156 -20.13 -26.05 -39.56
N SER A 157 -21.44 -25.75 -39.45
CA SER A 157 -22.23 -25.17 -40.56
C SER A 157 -22.17 -23.64 -40.63
N SER A 158 -22.60 -23.06 -41.75
CA SER A 158 -22.46 -21.65 -42.11
C SER A 158 -23.74 -20.83 -41.95
N SER A 159 -23.60 -19.50 -41.89
CA SER A 159 -24.61 -18.53 -42.31
C SER A 159 -23.90 -17.27 -42.83
N GLN A 160 -24.27 -16.80 -44.02
CA GLN A 160 -23.61 -15.70 -44.74
C GLN A 160 -24.59 -14.57 -45.09
N MET A 161 -24.10 -13.33 -45.04
CA MET A 161 -24.33 -12.27 -46.03
C MET A 161 -22.98 -11.52 -46.15
N MET A 162 -22.31 -11.43 -47.31
CA MET A 162 -22.65 -10.68 -48.54
C MET A 162 -22.66 -9.15 -48.27
N VAL A 163 -21.89 -8.28 -48.96
CA VAL A 163 -21.12 -8.36 -50.24
C VAL A 163 -19.82 -7.53 -50.13
N ALA A 164 -18.81 -7.81 -50.97
CA ALA A 164 -17.67 -6.91 -51.23
C ALA A 164 -17.39 -6.76 -52.74
N VAL A 165 -17.05 -5.54 -53.20
CA VAL A 165 -16.63 -5.20 -54.58
C VAL A 165 -15.49 -4.17 -54.45
N GLN A 166 -14.23 -4.61 -54.43
CA GLN A 166 -13.29 -4.69 -55.56
C GLN A 166 -12.54 -3.38 -55.90
N THR A 167 -11.22 -3.51 -56.04
CA THR A 167 -10.29 -2.52 -56.63
C THR A 167 -10.26 -2.65 -58.16
N PRO A 168 -9.46 -1.83 -58.87
CA PRO A 168 -8.22 -2.43 -59.39
C PRO A 168 -6.98 -1.51 -59.36
N THR A 169 -5.84 -2.09 -59.73
CA THR A 169 -4.49 -1.48 -59.77
C THR A 169 -4.02 -1.16 -61.20
N SER A 170 -3.14 -0.16 -61.38
CA SER A 170 -2.12 -0.18 -62.45
C SER A 170 -1.02 0.90 -62.32
N SER A 171 0.19 0.42 -62.05
CA SER A 171 1.54 0.92 -62.40
C SER A 171 1.73 1.88 -63.60
N LEU A 172 2.76 2.75 -63.55
CA LEU A 172 3.93 2.77 -64.47
C LEU A 172 4.92 3.96 -64.22
N GLY A 173 6.21 3.76 -64.52
CA GLY A 173 7.27 4.80 -64.63
C GLY A 173 7.82 5.36 -63.30
N GLY A 174 9.12 5.61 -63.09
CA GLY A 174 10.32 5.23 -63.87
C GLY A 174 11.02 6.37 -64.63
N VAL A 175 12.17 6.85 -64.12
CA VAL A 175 13.38 7.36 -64.81
C VAL A 175 14.41 7.83 -63.74
N SER A 176 15.69 7.92 -64.09
CA SER A 176 16.81 8.08 -63.13
C SER A 176 17.75 9.26 -63.43
N HIS A 177 18.36 9.82 -62.39
CA HIS A 177 19.71 10.39 -62.40
C HIS A 177 20.38 10.12 -61.02
N GLY A 178 21.70 9.99 -60.87
CA GLY A 178 22.71 10.09 -61.92
C GLY A 178 24.20 10.07 -61.49
N GLY A 179 24.62 9.19 -60.57
CA GLY A 179 26.05 8.93 -60.26
C GLY A 179 26.78 10.03 -59.44
N VAL A 180 28.09 9.97 -59.20
CA VAL A 180 29.20 9.24 -59.88
C VAL A 180 30.40 8.97 -58.92
N ARG A 181 30.93 7.72 -58.88
CA ARG A 181 32.34 7.27 -58.58
C ARG A 181 33.02 7.60 -57.22
N SER A 182 34.05 6.86 -56.74
CA SER A 182 34.42 5.43 -56.93
C SER A 182 35.45 4.94 -55.88
N SER A 183 35.39 3.64 -55.58
CA SER A 183 36.47 2.63 -55.47
C SER A 183 37.89 2.98 -54.95
N GLY A 184 38.44 2.12 -54.08
CA GLY A 184 39.85 2.15 -53.68
C GLY A 184 40.32 0.99 -52.78
N ASP A 185 40.20 -0.27 -53.22
CA ASP A 185 40.75 -1.45 -52.51
C ASP A 185 42.28 -1.56 -52.61
N TYR A 186 42.95 -2.06 -51.56
CA TYR A 186 44.16 -2.90 -51.65
C TYR A 186 44.37 -3.75 -50.38
N GLN A 187 44.94 -4.95 -50.54
CA GLN A 187 45.24 -5.90 -49.45
C GLN A 187 46.75 -6.22 -49.35
N HIS A 188 47.30 -6.48 -48.15
CA HIS A 188 47.79 -7.82 -47.72
C HIS A 188 48.77 -7.85 -46.51
N LYS A 189 48.48 -8.78 -45.57
CA LYS A 189 49.35 -9.78 -44.89
C LYS A 189 50.72 -9.39 -44.24
N ASN A 190 50.80 -9.53 -42.92
CA ASN A 190 51.51 -10.61 -42.16
C ASN A 190 51.55 -10.23 -40.65
N VAL A 191 51.11 -11.03 -39.65
CA VAL A 191 51.41 -12.41 -39.19
C VAL A 191 52.60 -12.50 -38.21
N TYR A 192 52.32 -12.68 -36.90
CA TYR A 192 52.68 -13.88 -36.09
C TYR A 192 51.93 -13.92 -34.72
N VAL A 193 52.13 -14.98 -33.91
CA VAL A 193 51.39 -15.41 -32.68
C VAL A 193 52.45 -15.88 -31.62
N PRO A 194 52.25 -16.71 -30.55
CA PRO A 194 51.11 -17.17 -29.70
C PRO A 194 51.36 -16.85 -28.17
N PRO A 195 50.76 -17.51 -27.12
CA PRO A 195 49.39 -18.03 -26.85
C PRO A 195 48.86 -17.72 -25.40
N SER A 196 47.70 -18.28 -25.02
CA SER A 196 47.28 -18.60 -23.62
C SER A 196 47.64 -20.07 -23.26
N PRO A 197 47.59 -20.62 -22.01
CA PRO A 197 46.34 -20.72 -21.20
C PRO A 197 46.48 -20.91 -19.64
N ALA A 198 45.33 -21.20 -19.00
CA ALA A 198 45.10 -22.08 -17.83
C ALA A 198 45.29 -21.59 -16.37
N SER A 199 44.61 -22.32 -15.46
CA SER A 199 44.51 -22.21 -14.00
C SER A 199 44.84 -23.58 -13.37
N PRO A 200 45.41 -23.69 -12.15
CA PRO A 200 44.60 -24.21 -11.02
C PRO A 200 45.00 -23.80 -9.56
N TYR A 201 44.00 -23.84 -8.67
CA TYR A 201 43.93 -24.28 -7.25
C TYR A 201 45.05 -24.09 -6.17
N ASP A 202 44.56 -23.82 -4.95
CA ASP A 202 45.00 -24.20 -3.58
C ASP A 202 46.39 -23.90 -3.00
N ALA A 203 46.41 -23.12 -1.90
CA ALA A 203 47.29 -23.29 -0.72
C ALA A 203 46.73 -22.50 0.50
N ALA A 204 47.19 -22.80 1.74
CA ALA A 204 46.62 -22.21 2.97
C ALA A 204 47.67 -21.88 4.07
N PHE A 205 47.24 -21.03 5.03
CA PHE A 205 47.78 -20.80 6.38
C PHE A 205 49.29 -20.50 6.60
N SER A 206 49.59 -19.23 6.91
CA SER A 206 50.51 -18.75 7.97
C SER A 206 50.37 -17.22 8.10
N GLY A 207 50.64 -16.54 9.22
CA GLY A 207 51.17 -17.00 10.51
C GLY A 207 52.37 -16.15 10.96
N GLY A 208 52.15 -14.99 11.58
CA GLY A 208 53.23 -14.09 12.02
C GLY A 208 52.77 -13.03 13.03
N SER A 209 53.60 -12.75 14.04
CA SER A 209 53.31 -11.85 15.16
C SER A 209 54.55 -11.05 15.57
N LEU A 210 54.40 -9.74 15.79
CA LEU A 210 55.33 -8.84 16.47
C LEU A 210 54.49 -7.81 17.25
N THR A 211 54.26 -7.96 18.55
CA THR A 211 55.14 -7.66 19.71
C THR A 211 55.28 -6.16 20.05
N VAL A 212 55.04 -5.84 21.32
CA VAL A 212 54.92 -4.49 21.90
C VAL A 212 56.17 -4.10 22.71
N PRO A 213 56.53 -2.81 22.82
CA PRO A 213 57.38 -2.29 23.89
C PRO A 213 56.55 -1.61 25.01
N THR A 214 56.75 -2.01 26.27
CA THR A 214 56.09 -1.43 27.46
C THR A 214 57.08 -1.05 28.57
N VAL A 215 57.07 0.22 28.98
CA VAL A 215 57.53 0.77 30.28
C VAL A 215 56.75 2.09 30.48
N GLY A 216 56.26 2.52 31.64
CA GLY A 216 56.17 1.94 32.99
C GLY A 216 55.75 3.07 33.95
N ASP A 217 54.48 3.10 34.39
CA ASP A 217 54.01 2.80 35.75
C ASP A 217 54.07 3.97 36.76
N GLY A 218 53.13 4.01 37.71
CA GLY A 218 52.90 5.13 38.64
C GLY A 218 51.43 5.42 38.95
N GLY A 219 50.62 4.39 39.24
CA GLY A 219 49.17 4.54 39.43
C GLY A 219 48.69 4.76 40.89
N PHE A 220 47.45 5.23 41.05
CA PHE A 220 46.67 5.06 42.29
C PHE A 220 45.16 4.90 42.00
N LYS A 221 44.67 3.66 42.21
CA LYS A 221 43.30 3.22 42.55
C LYS A 221 42.09 4.14 42.28
N ASN A 222 41.10 3.63 41.54
CA ASN A 222 39.84 3.20 42.19
C ASN A 222 38.96 2.28 41.32
N LEU A 223 37.91 1.74 41.95
CA LEU A 223 37.06 0.66 41.43
C LEU A 223 36.03 1.13 40.38
N SER A 224 35.95 0.43 39.24
CA SER A 224 34.72 -0.23 38.77
C SER A 224 34.96 -0.93 37.43
N SER A 225 34.63 -2.22 37.35
CA SER A 225 34.61 -2.98 36.10
C SER A 225 33.24 -3.65 35.93
N ASN A 226 32.90 -3.98 34.69
CA ASN A 226 31.75 -4.82 34.29
C ASN A 226 30.35 -4.16 34.26
N TYR A 227 30.23 -2.96 33.71
CA TYR A 227 29.02 -2.54 32.98
C TYR A 227 29.34 -1.79 31.67
N MET A 228 30.30 -2.30 30.89
CA MET A 228 30.42 -1.90 29.47
C MET A 228 29.31 -2.55 28.65
N VAL A 229 28.14 -1.90 28.63
CA VAL A 229 27.19 -2.07 27.52
C VAL A 229 27.93 -1.73 26.23
N ARG A 230 27.92 -2.64 25.25
CA ARG A 230 28.36 -2.28 23.89
C ARG A 230 27.33 -1.34 23.30
N CYS A 231 27.58 -0.04 23.38
CA CYS A 231 27.00 0.89 22.42
C CYS A 231 27.48 0.46 21.04
N ASN A 232 26.61 -0.17 20.26
CA ASN A 232 26.80 -0.23 18.82
C ASN A 232 26.77 1.22 18.34
N GLN A 233 27.92 1.75 17.95
CA GLN A 233 27.96 2.95 17.12
C GLN A 233 27.21 2.59 15.84
N TYR A 234 26.02 3.17 15.65
CA TYR A 234 25.39 3.19 14.34
C TYR A 234 26.33 3.96 13.42
N GLN A 235 27.10 3.24 12.60
CA GLN A 235 27.81 3.87 11.49
C GLN A 235 26.75 4.37 10.52
N GLU A 236 26.55 5.70 10.54
CA GLU A 236 25.69 6.43 9.63
C GLU A 236 26.07 6.03 8.19
N ARG A 237 25.08 5.62 7.40
CA ARG A 237 25.36 5.10 6.05
C ARG A 237 25.69 6.29 5.15
N ASP A 238 26.85 6.24 4.51
CA ASP A 238 27.12 7.13 3.38
C ASP A 238 26.12 6.84 2.24
N PHE A 239 25.52 7.91 1.71
CA PHE A 239 24.62 7.88 0.55
C PHE A 239 25.27 8.53 -0.69
N GLY A 240 26.51 8.99 -0.60
CA GLY A 240 27.30 9.51 -1.71
C GLY A 240 27.34 8.52 -2.89
N GLY A 241 26.96 9.01 -4.07
CA GLY A 241 26.93 8.21 -5.30
C GLY A 241 25.74 7.25 -5.42
N THR A 242 24.76 7.30 -4.52
CA THR A 242 23.45 6.63 -4.73
C THR A 242 22.57 7.42 -5.71
N PRO A 243 21.57 6.80 -6.37
CA PRO A 243 20.69 7.51 -7.31
C PRO A 243 20.00 8.73 -6.69
N HIS A 244 19.83 9.81 -7.48
CA HIS A 244 19.08 11.00 -7.08
C HIS A 244 17.62 10.66 -6.85
N VAL A 245 17.12 10.95 -5.66
CA VAL A 245 15.70 10.88 -5.33
C VAL A 245 15.24 12.32 -5.03
N PRO A 246 14.38 12.91 -5.89
CA PRO A 246 13.96 14.29 -5.72
C PRO A 246 13.05 14.43 -4.49
N VAL A 247 13.30 15.47 -3.70
CA VAL A 247 12.56 15.79 -2.49
C VAL A 247 11.60 16.94 -2.76
N TYR A 248 10.34 16.71 -2.40
CA TYR A 248 9.27 17.69 -2.44
C TYR A 248 8.82 18.00 -1.01
N VAL A 249 8.25 19.18 -0.77
CA VAL A 249 7.64 19.53 0.52
C VAL A 249 6.15 19.85 0.32
N MET A 250 5.29 19.24 1.13
CA MET A 250 3.86 19.50 1.09
C MET A 250 3.55 20.87 1.71
N LEU A 251 2.76 21.70 1.04
CA LEU A 251 2.40 23.05 1.51
C LEU A 251 1.33 23.00 2.64
N PRO A 252 1.13 24.09 3.42
CA PRO A 252 0.07 24.17 4.43
C PRO A 252 -1.32 23.87 3.86
N LEU A 253 -2.16 23.13 4.60
CA LEU A 253 -3.48 22.69 4.14
C LEU A 253 -4.40 23.86 3.72
N GLY A 254 -4.41 24.91 4.54
CA GLY A 254 -5.22 26.12 4.36
C GLY A 254 -4.56 27.24 3.56
N ILE A 255 -3.51 26.97 2.76
CA ILE A 255 -2.79 28.02 2.03
C ILE A 255 -3.66 28.70 0.94
N ILE A 256 -4.70 28.01 0.45
CA ILE A 256 -5.79 28.60 -0.32
C ILE A 256 -7.05 28.64 0.56
N ASP A 257 -7.69 29.81 0.63
CA ASP A 257 -8.86 30.03 1.48
C ASP A 257 -10.18 29.58 0.81
N LYS A 258 -11.27 29.59 1.58
CA LYS A 258 -12.63 29.23 1.14
C LYS A 258 -13.19 30.07 -0.02
N ASN A 259 -12.65 31.25 -0.30
CA ASN A 259 -13.06 32.11 -1.42
C ASN A 259 -12.32 31.75 -2.72
N CYS A 260 -11.24 30.94 -2.60
CA CYS A 260 -10.19 30.67 -3.56
C CYS A 260 -9.15 31.80 -3.70
N ASP A 261 -8.77 32.43 -2.58
CA ASP A 261 -7.68 33.42 -2.51
C ASP A 261 -6.42 32.83 -1.83
N LEU A 262 -5.22 33.33 -2.16
CA LEU A 262 -3.95 32.87 -1.60
C LEU A 262 -3.66 33.54 -0.25
N VAL A 263 -3.46 32.75 0.80
CA VAL A 263 -3.16 33.20 2.17
C VAL A 263 -1.66 33.48 2.33
N GLU A 264 -1.31 34.57 3.01
CA GLU A 264 0.06 34.93 3.43
C GLU A 264 1.17 34.80 2.35
N ALA A 265 0.86 35.22 1.11
CA ALA A 265 1.71 35.04 -0.06
C ALA A 265 3.19 35.46 0.13
N ASP A 266 3.47 36.58 0.81
CA ASP A 266 4.84 37.05 1.09
C ASP A 266 5.59 36.13 2.06
N SER A 267 4.92 35.64 3.11
CA SER A 267 5.47 34.70 4.09
C SER A 267 5.78 33.36 3.42
N LEU A 268 4.86 32.87 2.59
CA LEU A 268 5.06 31.66 1.79
C LEU A 268 6.24 31.82 0.82
N LEU A 269 6.34 32.96 0.12
CA LEU A 269 7.42 33.26 -0.82
C LEU A 269 8.80 33.19 -0.14
N ASP A 270 8.95 33.71 1.07
CA ASP A 270 10.19 33.59 1.83
C ASP A 270 10.45 32.16 2.35
N GLN A 271 9.42 31.42 2.77
CA GLN A 271 9.56 29.99 3.10
C GLN A 271 10.00 29.15 1.90
N LEU A 272 9.44 29.40 0.71
CA LEU A 272 9.80 28.72 -0.54
C LEU A 272 11.22 29.07 -0.99
N ARG A 273 11.68 30.32 -0.80
CA ARG A 273 13.09 30.71 -1.00
C ARG A 273 14.02 29.95 -0.06
N ILE A 274 13.64 29.78 1.20
CA ILE A 274 14.40 29.00 2.18
C ILE A 274 14.49 27.53 1.76
N LEU A 275 13.40 26.90 1.34
CA LEU A 275 13.42 25.52 0.81
C LEU A 275 14.30 25.41 -0.44
N LYS A 276 14.20 26.36 -1.38
CA LYS A 276 15.03 26.38 -2.59
C LYS A 276 16.52 26.52 -2.27
N SER A 277 16.88 27.21 -1.19
CA SER A 277 18.29 27.39 -0.76
C SER A 277 18.98 26.09 -0.33
N ILE A 278 18.22 25.08 0.08
CA ILE A 278 18.70 23.73 0.42
C ILE A 278 18.36 22.70 -0.67
N GLN A 279 18.35 23.13 -1.93
CA GLN A 279 18.18 22.33 -3.13
C GLN A 279 16.85 21.56 -3.31
N VAL A 280 15.82 21.79 -2.48
CA VAL A 280 14.49 21.14 -2.63
C VAL A 280 13.99 21.25 -4.08
N ASP A 281 13.66 20.10 -4.67
CA ASP A 281 13.32 19.98 -6.09
C ASP A 281 11.96 20.64 -6.40
N GLY A 282 11.02 20.59 -5.45
CA GLY A 282 9.67 21.09 -5.65
C GLY A 282 8.77 21.08 -4.41
N VAL A 283 7.47 21.34 -4.63
CA VAL A 283 6.44 21.32 -3.58
C VAL A 283 5.20 20.55 -4.02
N MET A 284 4.36 20.16 -3.05
CA MET A 284 3.12 19.41 -3.26
C MET A 284 1.92 20.14 -2.64
N ILE A 285 0.79 20.20 -3.35
CA ILE A 285 -0.40 20.99 -2.94
C ILE A 285 -1.71 20.28 -3.25
N ASP A 286 -2.66 20.39 -2.32
CA ASP A 286 -4.05 19.97 -2.47
C ASP A 286 -4.88 20.96 -3.30
N CYS A 287 -5.45 20.49 -4.42
CA CYS A 287 -6.47 21.22 -5.18
C CYS A 287 -7.86 20.83 -4.67
N TRP A 288 -8.31 21.51 -3.62
CA TRP A 288 -9.53 21.19 -2.88
C TRP A 288 -10.80 21.34 -3.72
N TRP A 289 -11.47 20.23 -3.99
CA TRP A 289 -12.74 20.22 -4.73
C TRP A 289 -13.79 21.13 -4.07
N GLY A 290 -13.84 21.11 -2.74
CA GLY A 290 -14.74 21.93 -1.91
C GLY A 290 -14.56 23.45 -1.99
N ILE A 291 -13.38 23.93 -2.39
CA ILE A 291 -13.11 25.36 -2.63
C ILE A 291 -13.43 25.71 -4.08
N VAL A 292 -12.90 24.90 -5.00
CA VAL A 292 -12.87 25.17 -6.43
C VAL A 292 -14.26 25.05 -7.09
N GLU A 293 -15.05 24.01 -6.80
CA GLU A 293 -16.43 23.82 -7.33
C GLU A 293 -17.47 24.02 -6.21
N SER A 294 -17.18 24.95 -5.29
CA SER A 294 -17.81 25.10 -3.96
C SER A 294 -19.34 25.20 -3.96
N HIS A 295 -19.92 26.12 -4.73
CA HIS A 295 -21.35 26.47 -4.63
C HIS A 295 -22.22 25.84 -5.72
N GLU A 296 -21.74 25.76 -6.96
CA GLU A 296 -22.55 25.35 -8.11
C GLU A 296 -21.82 24.34 -9.03
N PRO A 297 -22.52 23.31 -9.54
CA PRO A 297 -21.98 22.40 -10.55
C PRO A 297 -21.34 23.13 -11.75
N LYS A 298 -20.09 22.78 -12.04
CA LYS A 298 -19.24 23.30 -13.12
C LYS A 298 -18.85 24.78 -13.03
N VAL A 299 -19.08 25.45 -11.90
CA VAL A 299 -18.58 26.80 -11.64
C VAL A 299 -17.24 26.68 -10.89
N TYR A 300 -16.16 26.56 -11.67
CA TYR A 300 -14.81 26.36 -11.15
C TYR A 300 -14.10 27.69 -10.88
N LYS A 301 -13.45 27.81 -9.71
CA LYS A 301 -12.57 28.93 -9.33
C LYS A 301 -11.14 28.44 -9.13
N TRP A 302 -10.17 29.15 -9.71
CA TRP A 302 -8.75 28.77 -9.68
C TRP A 302 -7.79 29.93 -9.33
N SER A 303 -8.31 31.08 -8.87
CA SER A 303 -7.58 32.34 -8.69
C SER A 303 -6.33 32.22 -7.79
N GLY A 304 -6.49 31.83 -6.53
CA GLY A 304 -5.38 31.65 -5.59
C GLY A 304 -4.41 30.53 -6.01
N TYR A 305 -4.92 29.46 -6.63
CA TYR A 305 -4.08 28.41 -7.21
C TYR A 305 -3.20 28.94 -8.35
N ARG A 306 -3.72 29.80 -9.24
CA ARG A 306 -2.92 30.47 -10.27
C ARG A 306 -1.84 31.35 -9.67
N GLN A 307 -2.18 32.23 -8.73
CA GLN A 307 -1.21 33.09 -8.04
C GLN A 307 -0.09 32.27 -7.35
N LEU A 308 -0.47 31.16 -6.71
CA LEU A 308 0.47 30.22 -6.09
C LEU A 308 1.40 29.55 -7.11
N PHE A 309 0.85 29.07 -8.23
CA PHE A 309 1.63 28.37 -9.26
C PHE A 309 2.57 29.35 -10.00
N GLU A 310 2.18 30.62 -10.13
CA GLU A 310 3.03 31.70 -10.67
C GLU A 310 4.26 31.92 -9.77
N ILE A 311 4.08 32.02 -8.45
CA ILE A 311 5.19 32.11 -7.47
C ILE A 311 6.13 30.89 -7.55
N ILE A 312 5.56 29.67 -7.62
CA ILE A 312 6.32 28.42 -7.70
C ILE A 312 7.14 28.35 -9.00
N ARG A 313 6.55 28.82 -10.12
CA ARG A 313 7.21 28.95 -11.43
C ARG A 313 8.35 29.97 -11.40
N GLU A 314 8.18 31.12 -10.77
CA GLU A 314 9.23 32.15 -10.64
C GLU A 314 10.43 31.68 -9.80
N LEU A 315 10.19 30.86 -8.77
CA LEU A 315 11.25 30.24 -7.95
C LEU A 315 11.91 29.02 -8.61
N ASN A 316 11.45 28.62 -9.80
CA ASN A 316 11.89 27.42 -10.51
C ASN A 316 11.84 26.16 -9.60
N LEU A 317 10.72 25.98 -8.90
CA LEU A 317 10.36 24.78 -8.16
C LEU A 317 9.45 23.91 -9.03
N LYS A 318 9.62 22.58 -8.98
CA LYS A 318 8.63 21.65 -9.57
C LYS A 318 7.40 21.55 -8.67
N LEU A 319 6.29 21.12 -9.24
CA LEU A 319 4.98 21.12 -8.59
C LEU A 319 4.30 19.75 -8.74
N GLN A 320 3.96 19.12 -7.63
CA GLN A 320 3.02 18.00 -7.58
C GLN A 320 1.66 18.53 -7.10
N VAL A 321 0.58 18.10 -7.74
CA VAL A 321 -0.78 18.54 -7.40
C VAL A 321 -1.67 17.35 -7.07
N VAL A 322 -2.44 17.44 -5.99
CA VAL A 322 -3.43 16.43 -5.61
C VAL A 322 -4.80 16.89 -6.08
N MET A 323 -5.52 16.05 -6.82
CA MET A 323 -6.93 16.27 -7.13
C MET A 323 -7.77 15.86 -5.91
N SER A 324 -7.88 16.77 -4.94
CA SER A 324 -8.39 16.47 -3.59
C SER A 324 -9.92 16.45 -3.57
N PHE A 325 -10.48 15.32 -4.05
CA PHE A 325 -11.91 14.98 -4.05
C PHE A 325 -12.48 14.58 -2.68
N HIS A 326 -11.84 15.03 -1.61
CA HIS A 326 -12.14 14.68 -0.23
C HIS A 326 -12.16 15.93 0.66
N LYS A 327 -12.71 15.78 1.85
CA LYS A 327 -12.74 16.77 2.91
C LYS A 327 -11.41 16.83 3.66
N CYS A 328 -10.89 18.03 3.90
CA CYS A 328 -9.93 18.27 4.97
C CYS A 328 -10.68 18.50 6.29
N GLY A 329 -10.19 17.96 7.40
CA GLY A 329 -10.74 18.19 8.74
C GLY A 329 -11.45 16.98 9.32
N GLY A 330 -10.76 16.28 10.22
CA GLY A 330 -11.26 15.13 10.97
C GLY A 330 -10.24 14.00 11.14
N ASN A 331 -9.14 14.05 10.39
CA ASN A 331 -8.02 13.12 10.47
C ASN A 331 -6.86 13.70 11.30
N VAL A 332 -5.87 12.85 11.60
CA VAL A 332 -4.67 13.26 12.37
C VAL A 332 -3.78 14.14 11.48
N GLY A 333 -3.52 15.38 11.93
CA GLY A 333 -2.71 16.35 11.19
C GLY A 333 -3.52 17.42 10.43
N ASP A 334 -4.85 17.32 10.42
CA ASP A 334 -5.71 18.36 9.86
C ASP A 334 -5.81 19.57 10.81
N ASP A 335 -5.23 20.70 10.43
CA ASP A 335 -5.34 21.99 11.15
C ASP A 335 -6.51 22.87 10.65
N VAL A 336 -7.07 22.56 9.48
CA VAL A 336 -8.19 23.28 8.85
C VAL A 336 -9.34 22.36 8.45
N CYS A 337 -10.54 22.92 8.37
CA CYS A 337 -11.75 22.22 7.92
C CYS A 337 -12.18 22.75 6.54
N ILE A 338 -12.05 21.93 5.51
CA ILE A 338 -12.43 22.22 4.12
C ILE A 338 -13.38 21.11 3.67
N PRO A 339 -14.70 21.32 3.73
CA PRO A 339 -15.69 20.29 3.41
C PRO A 339 -15.77 20.01 1.91
N LEU A 340 -16.45 18.92 1.53
CA LEU A 340 -16.93 18.71 0.16
C LEU A 340 -17.85 19.87 -0.29
N PRO A 341 -18.03 20.11 -1.61
CA PRO A 341 -18.83 21.22 -2.11
C PRO A 341 -20.22 21.32 -1.50
N HIS A 342 -20.70 22.56 -1.28
CA HIS A 342 -22.00 22.80 -0.65
C HIS A 342 -23.14 22.09 -1.39
N TRP A 343 -23.10 22.11 -2.73
CA TRP A 343 -24.12 21.48 -3.57
C TRP A 343 -24.14 19.94 -3.46
N ILE A 344 -23.05 19.29 -3.03
CA ILE A 344 -22.97 17.86 -2.70
C ILE A 344 -23.60 17.62 -1.33
N LEU A 345 -23.27 18.44 -0.32
CA LEU A 345 -23.87 18.36 1.01
C LEU A 345 -25.40 18.58 0.96
N GLU A 346 -25.88 19.41 0.03
CA GLU A 346 -27.32 19.56 -0.24
C GLU A 346 -27.97 18.31 -0.85
N VAL A 347 -27.25 17.55 -1.69
CA VAL A 347 -27.75 16.25 -2.19
C VAL A 347 -27.75 15.22 -1.05
N ALA A 348 -26.72 15.20 -0.20
CA ALA A 348 -26.65 14.28 0.94
C ALA A 348 -27.85 14.41 1.91
N ARG A 349 -28.39 15.62 2.10
CA ARG A 349 -29.61 15.87 2.90
C ARG A 349 -30.85 15.10 2.41
N THR A 350 -30.91 14.74 1.13
CA THR A 350 -32.03 13.97 0.53
C THR A 350 -31.64 12.54 0.17
N ASN A 351 -30.35 12.22 0.17
CA ASN A 351 -29.77 11.00 -0.34
C ASN A 351 -28.46 10.69 0.41
N PRO A 352 -28.49 10.29 1.70
CA PRO A 352 -27.29 10.09 2.51
C PRO A 352 -26.39 8.97 1.96
N ASP A 353 -26.97 8.02 1.22
CA ASP A 353 -26.27 6.93 0.53
C ASP A 353 -25.23 7.39 -0.51
N ILE A 354 -25.11 8.69 -0.85
CA ILE A 354 -23.98 9.17 -1.67
C ILE A 354 -22.63 9.10 -0.95
N PHE A 355 -22.65 8.90 0.36
CA PHE A 355 -21.48 8.71 1.22
C PHE A 355 -21.37 7.24 1.65
N PHE A 356 -20.17 6.83 2.06
CA PHE A 356 -19.99 5.54 2.71
C PHE A 356 -20.76 5.48 4.03
N ILE A 357 -21.38 4.34 4.32
CA ILE A 357 -22.17 4.12 5.54
C ILE A 357 -21.62 2.89 6.29
N ASP A 358 -21.49 3.04 7.61
CA ASP A 358 -21.05 1.98 8.53
C ASP A 358 -22.19 1.10 9.04
N ARG A 359 -21.88 0.11 9.89
CA ARG A 359 -22.84 -0.89 10.37
C ARG A 359 -24.02 -0.30 11.14
N GLU A 360 -23.82 0.83 11.82
CA GLU A 360 -24.83 1.52 12.61
C GLU A 360 -25.60 2.58 11.80
N GLY A 361 -25.34 2.68 10.49
CA GLY A 361 -26.02 3.63 9.61
C GLY A 361 -25.41 5.03 9.61
N ARG A 362 -24.19 5.22 10.16
CA ARG A 362 -23.53 6.53 10.17
C ARG A 362 -22.83 6.77 8.83
N ALA A 363 -23.19 7.85 8.16
CA ALA A 363 -22.57 8.28 6.90
C ALA A 363 -21.26 9.05 7.14
N ASN A 364 -20.21 8.77 6.35
CA ASN A 364 -18.99 9.56 6.36
C ASN A 364 -18.95 10.62 5.24
N ASP A 365 -19.17 11.88 5.62
CA ASP A 365 -19.15 13.09 4.75
C ASP A 365 -17.77 13.47 4.18
N GLU A 366 -16.78 12.59 4.26
CA GLU A 366 -15.39 12.86 3.87
C GLU A 366 -15.15 12.70 2.36
N CYS A 367 -15.81 11.72 1.73
CA CYS A 367 -15.71 11.41 0.31
C CYS A 367 -16.98 10.67 -0.16
N LEU A 368 -17.21 10.61 -1.48
CA LEU A 368 -18.36 9.91 -2.05
C LEU A 368 -18.18 8.38 -1.98
N SER A 369 -19.26 7.63 -1.77
CA SER A 369 -19.24 6.17 -1.92
C SER A 369 -19.02 5.79 -3.38
N TRP A 370 -18.08 4.89 -3.62
CA TRP A 370 -17.82 4.28 -4.93
C TRP A 370 -19.06 3.58 -5.51
N GLY A 371 -20.05 3.26 -4.67
CA GLY A 371 -21.36 2.77 -5.11
C GLY A 371 -22.12 3.72 -6.05
N ILE A 372 -21.78 5.03 -6.08
CA ILE A 372 -22.41 6.01 -6.98
C ILE A 372 -21.54 6.45 -8.18
N ASP A 373 -20.41 5.78 -8.45
CA ASP A 373 -19.49 6.10 -9.55
C ASP A 373 -20.20 6.26 -10.91
N SER A 374 -21.16 5.37 -11.18
CA SER A 374 -21.97 5.33 -12.41
C SER A 374 -23.42 5.80 -12.25
N GLU A 375 -23.82 6.24 -11.05
CA GLU A 375 -25.22 6.58 -10.73
C GLU A 375 -25.48 8.09 -10.89
N ARG A 376 -26.54 8.47 -11.62
CA ARG A 376 -26.83 9.89 -11.97
C ARG A 376 -27.47 10.72 -10.85
N VAL A 377 -26.97 10.56 -9.63
CA VAL A 377 -27.55 11.13 -8.40
C VAL A 377 -27.00 12.50 -8.04
N LEU A 378 -25.91 12.96 -8.67
CA LEU A 378 -25.25 14.24 -8.37
C LEU A 378 -25.78 15.34 -9.29
N ARG A 379 -27.03 15.75 -9.07
CA ARG A 379 -27.78 16.71 -9.93
C ARG A 379 -27.76 16.32 -11.42
N GLY A 380 -27.92 15.02 -11.70
CA GLY A 380 -27.91 14.43 -13.04
C GLY A 380 -26.54 13.95 -13.55
N ARG A 381 -25.44 14.32 -12.87
CA ARG A 381 -24.11 13.72 -13.10
C ARG A 381 -23.90 12.45 -12.29
N THR A 382 -22.97 11.60 -12.73
CA THR A 382 -22.35 10.55 -11.89
C THR A 382 -21.08 11.07 -11.20
N ALA A 383 -20.54 10.36 -10.21
CA ALA A 383 -19.30 10.78 -9.55
C ALA A 383 -18.10 10.79 -10.53
N LEU A 384 -17.98 9.79 -11.42
CA LEU A 384 -16.93 9.75 -12.45
C LEU A 384 -17.00 10.95 -13.41
N GLU A 385 -18.19 11.42 -13.77
CA GLU A 385 -18.36 12.64 -14.59
C GLU A 385 -17.94 13.91 -13.84
N VAL A 386 -18.19 13.98 -12.53
CA VAL A 386 -17.74 15.09 -11.67
C VAL A 386 -16.21 15.12 -11.61
N TYR A 387 -15.57 14.00 -11.31
CA TYR A 387 -14.11 13.90 -11.23
C TYR A 387 -13.45 14.22 -12.57
N HIS A 388 -13.99 13.67 -13.67
CA HIS A 388 -13.53 13.99 -15.03
C HIS A 388 -13.62 15.49 -15.34
N ASP A 389 -14.77 16.12 -15.11
CA ASP A 389 -14.96 17.54 -15.45
C ASP A 389 -14.08 18.46 -14.60
N PHE A 390 -13.86 18.11 -13.33
CA PHE A 390 -12.93 18.82 -12.44
C PHE A 390 -11.48 18.72 -12.92
N MET A 391 -10.98 17.50 -13.16
CA MET A 391 -9.63 17.27 -13.70
C MET A 391 -9.44 17.98 -15.03
N ARG A 392 -10.48 17.97 -15.89
CA ARG A 392 -10.48 18.66 -17.18
C ARG A 392 -10.45 20.18 -17.03
N SER A 393 -11.18 20.75 -16.07
CA SER A 393 -11.11 22.19 -15.76
C SER A 393 -9.69 22.56 -15.33
N PHE A 394 -9.11 21.84 -14.37
CA PHE A 394 -7.73 22.01 -13.93
C PHE A 394 -6.73 21.92 -15.10
N ARG A 395 -6.86 20.89 -15.95
CA ARG A 395 -5.96 20.70 -17.10
C ARG A 395 -6.07 21.82 -18.14
N VAL A 396 -7.24 22.43 -18.34
CA VAL A 396 -7.41 23.55 -19.28
C VAL A 396 -6.89 24.86 -18.68
N GLU A 397 -7.21 25.15 -17.41
CA GLU A 397 -6.75 26.36 -16.71
C GLU A 397 -5.22 26.45 -16.69
N PHE A 398 -4.55 25.37 -16.32
CA PHE A 398 -3.11 25.36 -16.08
C PHE A 398 -2.26 24.82 -17.24
N GLU A 399 -2.79 24.79 -18.47
CA GLU A 399 -2.10 24.32 -19.70
C GLU A 399 -0.65 24.82 -19.79
N GLU A 400 -0.41 26.11 -19.53
CA GLU A 400 0.91 26.76 -19.53
C GLU A 400 1.91 26.13 -18.53
N PHE A 401 1.44 25.63 -17.38
CA PHE A 401 2.27 24.99 -16.35
C PHE A 401 2.56 23.52 -16.65
N PHE A 402 1.72 22.86 -17.46
CA PHE A 402 2.06 21.56 -18.07
C PHE A 402 3.08 21.73 -19.21
N GLN A 403 2.88 22.74 -20.08
CA GLN A 403 3.80 23.00 -21.20
C GLN A 403 5.17 23.51 -20.76
N GLY A 404 5.24 24.26 -19.66
CA GLY A 404 6.51 24.64 -19.00
C GLY A 404 7.09 23.55 -18.08
N GLU A 405 6.52 22.35 -18.06
CA GLU A 405 6.88 21.22 -17.18
C GLU A 405 6.96 21.57 -15.67
N ILE A 406 6.28 22.63 -15.22
CA ILE A 406 6.26 23.03 -13.81
C ILE A 406 5.47 21.98 -13.01
N ILE A 407 4.29 21.59 -13.49
CA ILE A 407 3.52 20.46 -12.95
C ILE A 407 4.22 19.16 -13.38
N SER A 408 4.96 18.54 -12.46
CA SER A 408 5.72 17.31 -12.70
C SER A 408 4.91 16.04 -12.46
N LYS A 409 3.83 16.11 -11.66
CA LYS A 409 2.95 14.98 -11.35
C LYS A 409 1.55 15.45 -10.93
N VAL A 410 0.52 14.67 -11.28
CA VAL A 410 -0.84 14.80 -10.73
C VAL A 410 -1.17 13.56 -9.90
N GLU A 411 -1.29 13.71 -8.59
CA GLU A 411 -1.88 12.68 -7.74
C GLU A 411 -3.42 12.79 -7.80
N VAL A 412 -4.12 11.66 -7.87
CA VAL A 412 -5.57 11.62 -7.98
C VAL A 412 -6.16 11.09 -6.68
N GLY A 413 -7.00 11.90 -6.02
CA GLY A 413 -7.68 11.52 -4.79
C GLY A 413 -8.76 10.47 -5.07
N LEU A 414 -8.77 9.38 -4.29
CA LEU A 414 -9.59 8.18 -4.56
C LEU A 414 -10.49 7.78 -3.38
N GLY A 415 -10.54 8.60 -2.33
CA GLY A 415 -11.24 8.28 -1.09
C GLY A 415 -10.83 9.21 0.07
N PRO A 416 -10.95 8.77 1.33
CA PRO A 416 -10.61 9.55 2.52
C PRO A 416 -9.11 9.87 2.55
N CYS A 417 -8.73 11.06 3.03
CA CYS A 417 -7.38 11.63 2.87
C CYS A 417 -6.82 11.63 1.41
N GLY A 418 -7.68 11.44 0.40
CA GLY A 418 -7.27 11.21 -1.00
C GLY A 418 -6.77 9.79 -1.28
N GLU A 419 -6.70 8.92 -0.27
CA GLU A 419 -6.13 7.57 -0.36
C GLU A 419 -7.15 6.59 -0.97
N LEU A 420 -6.67 5.65 -1.79
CA LEU A 420 -7.50 4.56 -2.32
C LEU A 420 -7.74 3.50 -1.23
N ARG A 421 -8.71 3.78 -0.35
CA ARG A 421 -9.20 2.90 0.73
C ARG A 421 -10.63 3.24 1.12
N TYR A 422 -11.27 2.35 1.86
CA TYR A 422 -12.48 2.69 2.62
C TYR A 422 -12.15 3.53 3.87
N PRO A 423 -13.08 4.37 4.36
CA PRO A 423 -12.93 5.09 5.62
C PRO A 423 -13.19 4.17 6.83
N SER A 424 -12.38 3.13 7.06
CA SER A 424 -12.66 2.13 8.10
C SER A 424 -12.24 2.53 9.52
N TYR A 425 -11.42 3.57 9.70
CA TYR A 425 -10.86 4.00 10.99
C TYR A 425 -11.27 5.43 11.39
N VAL A 426 -12.59 5.67 11.48
CA VAL A 426 -13.16 7.03 11.65
C VAL A 426 -13.17 7.48 13.12
N TYR A 427 -12.31 8.44 13.48
CA TYR A 427 -12.20 8.94 14.86
C TYR A 427 -13.52 9.52 15.41
N LYS A 428 -14.30 10.24 14.58
CA LYS A 428 -15.63 10.77 14.95
C LYS A 428 -16.70 9.70 15.20
N HIS A 429 -16.55 8.49 14.65
CA HIS A 429 -17.44 7.34 14.93
C HIS A 429 -16.90 6.47 16.09
N GLY A 430 -15.88 6.94 16.80
CA GLY A 430 -15.35 6.29 18.00
C GLY A 430 -14.15 5.38 17.77
N TRP A 431 -13.65 5.20 16.54
CA TRP A 431 -12.40 4.46 16.30
C TRP A 431 -11.23 5.08 17.06
N ARG A 432 -10.37 4.24 17.64
CA ARG A 432 -9.12 4.64 18.29
C ARG A 432 -8.05 3.63 17.91
N TYR A 433 -6.82 4.08 17.67
CA TYR A 433 -5.70 3.18 17.45
C TYR A 433 -5.48 2.27 18.68
N PRO A 434 -5.26 0.95 18.52
CA PRO A 434 -5.07 0.21 17.26
C PRO A 434 -6.30 -0.62 16.83
N GLY A 435 -7.55 -0.16 17.04
CA GLY A 435 -8.75 -0.97 16.76
C GLY A 435 -8.93 -1.40 15.28
N ILE A 436 -9.62 -2.52 15.04
CA ILE A 436 -9.77 -3.15 13.72
C ILE A 436 -10.48 -2.30 12.65
N GLY A 437 -11.25 -1.29 13.06
CA GLY A 437 -12.12 -0.54 12.14
C GLY A 437 -13.39 -1.31 11.73
N GLU A 438 -14.20 -0.74 10.86
CA GLU A 438 -15.42 -1.38 10.35
C GLU A 438 -15.52 -1.35 8.82
N PHE A 439 -16.16 -2.36 8.23
CA PHE A 439 -16.50 -2.37 6.80
C PHE A 439 -17.48 -1.25 6.45
N GLN A 440 -17.22 -0.50 5.38
CA GLN A 440 -17.94 0.75 5.04
C GLN A 440 -18.89 0.56 3.84
N CYS A 441 -19.59 -0.57 3.77
CA CYS A 441 -20.37 -1.00 2.60
C CYS A 441 -21.90 -1.00 2.79
N TYR A 442 -22.41 -0.34 3.83
CA TYR A 442 -23.83 -0.42 4.21
C TYR A 442 -24.73 0.60 3.49
N ASP A 443 -24.19 1.44 2.59
CA ASP A 443 -25.02 2.28 1.72
C ASP A 443 -25.85 1.41 0.75
N ARG A 444 -26.97 1.93 0.26
CA ARG A 444 -27.88 1.13 -0.58
C ARG A 444 -27.28 0.65 -1.90
N TYR A 445 -26.30 1.35 -2.47
CA TYR A 445 -25.72 1.02 -3.78
C TYR A 445 -24.69 -0.10 -3.63
N LEU A 446 -23.79 -0.01 -2.64
CA LEU A 446 -22.86 -1.08 -2.28
C LEU A 446 -23.60 -2.32 -1.74
N THR A 447 -24.63 -2.13 -0.91
CA THR A 447 -25.52 -3.21 -0.49
C THR A 447 -26.18 -3.93 -1.69
N GLN A 448 -26.63 -3.17 -2.71
CA GLN A 448 -27.22 -3.74 -3.91
C GLN A 448 -26.18 -4.33 -4.90
N SER A 449 -24.92 -3.88 -4.84
CA SER A 449 -23.79 -4.50 -5.53
C SER A 449 -23.48 -5.89 -4.93
N LEU A 450 -23.32 -5.97 -3.61
CA LEU A 450 -23.07 -7.22 -2.88
C LEU A 450 -24.18 -8.26 -3.12
N LYS A 451 -25.46 -7.83 -3.08
CA LYS A 451 -26.61 -8.71 -3.36
C LYS A 451 -26.59 -9.28 -4.78
N ARG A 452 -26.19 -8.49 -5.79
CA ARG A 452 -26.02 -8.98 -7.17
C ARG A 452 -24.88 -9.98 -7.26
N ALA A 453 -23.70 -9.65 -6.75
CA ALA A 453 -22.53 -10.53 -6.74
C ALA A 453 -22.82 -11.88 -6.04
N ALA A 454 -23.59 -11.86 -4.95
CA ALA A 454 -23.99 -13.07 -4.21
C ALA A 454 -24.93 -13.97 -5.03
N VAL A 455 -25.92 -13.38 -5.72
CA VAL A 455 -26.82 -14.11 -6.64
C VAL A 455 -26.05 -14.69 -7.83
N GLU A 456 -25.19 -13.89 -8.47
CA GLU A 456 -24.34 -14.31 -9.60
C GLU A 456 -23.37 -15.43 -9.20
N ARG A 457 -22.89 -15.44 -7.95
CA ARG A 457 -22.02 -16.49 -7.43
C ARG A 457 -22.76 -17.80 -7.12
N GLY A 458 -24.10 -17.81 -7.16
CA GLY A 458 -24.96 -18.94 -6.81
C GLY A 458 -25.31 -19.06 -5.33
N HIS A 459 -25.04 -18.02 -4.53
CA HIS A 459 -25.24 -18.00 -3.08
C HIS A 459 -25.94 -16.71 -2.62
N PRO A 460 -27.25 -16.51 -2.91
CA PRO A 460 -27.98 -15.28 -2.54
C PRO A 460 -27.90 -14.93 -1.04
N GLN A 461 -27.75 -15.93 -0.17
CA GLN A 461 -27.57 -15.78 1.28
C GLN A 461 -26.23 -15.14 1.69
N TRP A 462 -25.31 -14.88 0.76
CA TRP A 462 -24.08 -14.10 0.99
C TRP A 462 -24.25 -12.62 0.64
N GLY A 463 -25.46 -12.16 0.32
CA GLY A 463 -25.78 -10.77 -0.06
C GLY A 463 -25.82 -9.76 1.10
N THR A 464 -25.02 -9.98 2.14
CA THR A 464 -24.92 -9.16 3.36
C THR A 464 -23.47 -9.09 3.85
N ALA A 465 -23.14 -8.02 4.58
CA ALA A 465 -21.84 -7.87 5.24
C ALA A 465 -21.72 -8.78 6.48
N PRO A 466 -20.50 -9.13 6.93
CA PRO A 466 -20.30 -10.07 8.02
C PRO A 466 -20.70 -9.48 9.39
N GLU A 467 -21.84 -9.91 9.91
CA GLU A 467 -22.37 -9.52 11.24
C GLU A 467 -21.42 -9.84 12.41
N THR A 468 -20.49 -10.79 12.23
CA THR A 468 -19.51 -11.21 13.23
C THR A 468 -18.16 -10.49 13.15
N ALA A 469 -18.08 -9.39 12.38
CA ALA A 469 -16.88 -8.58 12.22
C ALA A 469 -16.54 -7.67 13.42
N GLY A 470 -17.37 -7.66 14.48
CA GLY A 470 -17.18 -6.76 15.63
C GLY A 470 -17.49 -5.30 15.31
N HIS A 471 -16.75 -4.41 15.97
CA HIS A 471 -16.86 -2.95 15.94
C HIS A 471 -15.49 -2.26 15.86
N TYR A 472 -15.49 -0.96 15.54
CA TYR A 472 -14.29 -0.15 15.29
C TYR A 472 -13.10 -0.33 16.26
N LYS A 473 -13.37 -0.60 17.56
CA LYS A 473 -12.35 -0.65 18.63
C LYS A 473 -11.84 -2.05 18.96
N ASP A 474 -12.47 -3.10 18.45
CA ASP A 474 -12.19 -4.47 18.89
C ASP A 474 -10.79 -4.93 18.44
N GLN A 475 -10.29 -6.04 19.01
CA GLN A 475 -9.10 -6.73 18.49
C GLN A 475 -9.54 -7.92 17.62
N PRO A 476 -8.69 -8.40 16.68
CA PRO A 476 -9.06 -9.47 15.76
C PRO A 476 -9.58 -10.73 16.47
N GLN A 477 -8.94 -11.10 17.58
CA GLN A 477 -9.24 -12.32 18.35
C GLN A 477 -10.57 -12.26 19.13
N ASP A 478 -11.08 -11.05 19.42
CA ASP A 478 -12.36 -10.85 20.10
C ASP A 478 -13.55 -11.07 19.16
N THR A 479 -13.32 -11.00 17.84
CA THR A 479 -14.34 -11.15 16.80
C THR A 479 -14.36 -12.56 16.22
N GLU A 480 -15.54 -13.09 15.86
CA GLU A 480 -15.59 -14.40 15.20
C GLU A 480 -15.12 -14.35 13.74
N PHE A 481 -15.17 -13.18 13.10
CA PHE A 481 -14.71 -13.01 11.73
C PHE A 481 -13.19 -12.95 11.61
N PHE A 482 -12.47 -12.20 12.46
CA PHE A 482 -11.04 -11.94 12.29
C PHE A 482 -10.10 -12.77 13.18
N ARG A 483 -10.60 -13.58 14.13
CA ARG A 483 -9.77 -14.47 14.98
C ARG A 483 -9.01 -15.54 14.18
N GLU A 484 -8.01 -16.17 14.78
CA GLU A 484 -7.28 -17.31 14.15
C GLU A 484 -8.28 -18.42 13.75
N GLY A 485 -8.34 -18.76 12.45
CA GLY A 485 -9.33 -19.71 11.91
C GLY A 485 -10.77 -19.19 11.83
N GLY A 486 -10.98 -17.88 11.95
CA GLY A 486 -12.29 -17.21 11.94
C GLY A 486 -12.96 -17.08 10.57
N GLY A 487 -14.06 -16.33 10.54
CA GLY A 487 -14.93 -16.14 9.38
C GLY A 487 -14.23 -15.67 8.09
N PHE A 488 -13.14 -14.90 8.19
CA PHE A 488 -12.41 -14.31 7.05
C PHE A 488 -11.90 -15.36 6.04
N ASP A 489 -11.46 -16.54 6.51
CA ASP A 489 -10.91 -17.60 5.64
C ASP A 489 -11.99 -18.60 5.13
N THR A 490 -13.24 -18.44 5.56
CA THR A 490 -14.35 -19.29 5.10
C THR A 490 -14.71 -19.03 3.62
N CYS A 491 -15.50 -19.91 3.01
CA CYS A 491 -15.98 -19.68 1.63
C CYS A 491 -16.78 -18.37 1.49
N TYR A 492 -17.52 -17.98 2.53
CA TYR A 492 -18.24 -16.71 2.59
C TYR A 492 -17.29 -15.52 2.81
N GLY A 493 -16.38 -15.60 3.78
CA GLY A 493 -15.40 -14.54 4.06
C GLY A 493 -14.52 -14.25 2.84
N ARG A 494 -13.99 -15.29 2.18
CA ARG A 494 -13.24 -15.18 0.93
C ARG A 494 -14.06 -14.56 -0.20
N PHE A 495 -15.37 -14.85 -0.30
CA PHE A 495 -16.27 -14.20 -1.26
C PHE A 495 -16.45 -12.71 -0.94
N PHE A 496 -16.84 -12.37 0.29
CA PHE A 496 -17.10 -11.00 0.71
C PHE A 496 -15.86 -10.11 0.59
N LEU A 497 -14.69 -10.57 1.06
CA LEU A 497 -13.42 -9.84 0.96
C LEU A 497 -12.94 -9.71 -0.48
N SER A 498 -13.20 -10.70 -1.35
CA SER A 498 -12.94 -10.56 -2.79
C SER A 498 -13.83 -9.49 -3.42
N TRP A 499 -15.13 -9.45 -3.10
CA TRP A 499 -16.04 -8.41 -3.60
C TRP A 499 -15.64 -7.02 -3.10
N TYR A 500 -15.43 -6.86 -1.79
CA TYR A 500 -15.11 -5.57 -1.15
C TYR A 500 -13.78 -4.98 -1.67
N SER A 501 -12.74 -5.81 -1.82
CA SER A 501 -11.47 -5.39 -2.43
C SER A 501 -11.56 -5.19 -3.96
N GLN A 502 -12.44 -5.89 -4.66
CA GLN A 502 -12.64 -5.67 -6.10
C GLN A 502 -13.34 -4.33 -6.36
N VAL A 503 -14.32 -3.91 -5.55
CA VAL A 503 -14.96 -2.59 -5.69
C VAL A 503 -13.93 -1.45 -5.52
N LEU A 504 -12.96 -1.59 -4.61
CA LEU A 504 -11.82 -0.68 -4.47
C LEU A 504 -10.97 -0.62 -5.76
N ILE A 505 -10.65 -1.78 -6.33
CA ILE A 505 -9.84 -1.87 -7.56
C ILE A 505 -10.59 -1.29 -8.76
N ASP A 506 -11.90 -1.57 -8.88
CA ASP A 506 -12.75 -1.10 -9.97
C ASP A 506 -12.94 0.43 -9.90
N HIS A 507 -13.13 1.01 -8.72
CA HIS A 507 -13.16 2.47 -8.53
C HIS A 507 -11.86 3.11 -9.04
N GLY A 508 -10.71 2.58 -8.59
CA GLY A 508 -9.40 3.03 -9.04
C GLY A 508 -9.26 2.92 -10.56
N ASP A 509 -9.68 1.81 -11.16
CA ASP A 509 -9.62 1.60 -12.61
C ASP A 509 -10.43 2.63 -13.39
N HIS A 510 -11.67 2.92 -12.96
CA HIS A 510 -12.54 3.89 -13.60
C HIS A 510 -12.03 5.33 -13.45
N VAL A 511 -11.54 5.72 -12.27
CA VAL A 511 -11.00 7.07 -12.04
C VAL A 511 -9.68 7.26 -12.80
N PHE A 512 -8.78 6.27 -12.82
CA PHE A 512 -7.54 6.37 -13.60
C PHE A 512 -7.77 6.37 -15.11
N PHE A 513 -8.80 5.70 -15.60
CA PHE A 513 -9.22 5.84 -17.00
C PHE A 513 -9.55 7.30 -17.35
N MET A 514 -10.37 7.97 -16.53
CA MET A 514 -10.72 9.38 -16.71
C MET A 514 -9.48 10.29 -16.57
N ALA A 515 -8.65 10.08 -15.55
CA ALA A 515 -7.43 10.85 -15.33
C ALA A 515 -6.44 10.71 -16.50
N LYS A 516 -6.26 9.51 -17.04
CA LYS A 516 -5.36 9.25 -18.18
C LYS A 516 -5.86 9.89 -19.47
N MET A 517 -7.18 9.96 -19.69
CA MET A 517 -7.78 10.71 -20.81
C MET A 517 -7.51 12.22 -20.72
N VAL A 518 -7.53 12.79 -19.51
CA VAL A 518 -7.30 14.22 -19.28
C VAL A 518 -5.82 14.58 -19.33
N PHE A 519 -4.98 13.90 -18.54
CA PHE A 519 -3.57 14.25 -18.33
C PHE A 519 -2.61 13.64 -19.36
N ARG A 520 -3.04 12.60 -20.09
CA ARG A 520 -2.28 11.93 -21.17
C ARG A 520 -0.90 11.45 -20.73
N ASP A 521 0.13 12.23 -21.06
CA ASP A 521 1.55 11.88 -20.90
C ASP A 521 2.14 12.46 -19.61
N THR A 522 1.47 13.39 -18.93
CA THR A 522 1.86 13.84 -17.59
C THR A 522 1.80 12.68 -16.60
N PRO A 523 2.82 12.48 -15.75
CA PRO A 523 2.79 11.45 -14.71
C PRO A 523 1.60 11.61 -13.78
N ILE A 524 0.84 10.53 -13.58
CA ILE A 524 -0.27 10.46 -12.63
C ILE A 524 0.06 9.49 -11.50
N ALA A 525 -0.56 9.65 -10.32
CA ALA A 525 -0.29 8.78 -9.17
C ALA A 525 -1.52 8.51 -8.29
N ALA A 526 -1.45 7.41 -7.53
CA ALA A 526 -2.40 7.02 -6.49
C ALA A 526 -1.71 6.94 -5.14
N LYS A 527 -2.36 7.44 -4.09
CA LYS A 527 -1.92 7.29 -2.71
C LYS A 527 -2.53 6.05 -2.06
N LEU A 528 -1.71 5.22 -1.41
CA LEU A 528 -2.15 4.12 -0.54
C LEU A 528 -1.72 4.38 0.91
N SER A 529 -2.61 4.06 1.84
CA SER A 529 -2.40 4.25 3.28
C SER A 529 -1.63 3.09 3.91
N GLY A 530 -0.64 3.41 4.74
CA GLY A 530 0.14 2.43 5.52
C GLY A 530 -0.63 1.87 6.72
N VAL A 531 -1.65 1.04 6.48
CA VAL A 531 -2.44 0.38 7.54
C VAL A 531 -1.62 -0.72 8.23
N HIS A 532 -0.75 -0.32 9.14
CA HIS A 532 0.32 -1.17 9.68
C HIS A 532 -0.05 -1.98 10.93
N TRP A 533 -1.22 -1.75 11.55
CA TRP A 533 -1.66 -2.44 12.77
C TRP A 533 -2.42 -3.74 12.46
N PHE A 534 -2.30 -4.71 13.36
CA PHE A 534 -2.67 -6.12 13.18
C PHE A 534 -2.03 -6.85 11.98
N TYR A 535 -1.06 -6.24 11.29
CA TYR A 535 -0.26 -6.88 10.21
C TYR A 535 0.44 -8.18 10.66
N LYS A 536 0.72 -8.35 11.97
CA LYS A 536 1.27 -9.60 12.54
C LYS A 536 0.21 -10.68 12.87
N THR A 537 -1.04 -10.50 12.44
CA THR A 537 -2.13 -11.47 12.66
C THR A 537 -2.56 -12.12 11.35
N ASP A 538 -2.90 -13.42 11.36
CA ASP A 538 -3.25 -14.17 10.15
C ASP A 538 -4.31 -13.49 9.26
N SER A 539 -5.23 -12.74 9.87
CA SER A 539 -6.34 -12.05 9.21
C SER A 539 -6.02 -10.63 8.74
N HIS A 540 -4.95 -9.98 9.21
CA HIS A 540 -4.61 -8.59 8.83
C HIS A 540 -5.82 -7.63 8.95
N ALA A 541 -6.61 -7.75 10.03
CA ALA A 541 -7.99 -7.25 10.09
C ALA A 541 -8.20 -5.78 9.67
N ALA A 542 -7.28 -4.87 10.04
CA ALA A 542 -7.38 -3.45 9.69
C ALA A 542 -7.17 -3.19 8.18
N GLU A 543 -6.27 -3.94 7.53
CA GLU A 543 -6.11 -3.91 6.07
C GLU A 543 -7.39 -4.39 5.38
N LEU A 544 -8.01 -5.46 5.90
CA LEU A 544 -9.28 -5.99 5.37
C LEU A 544 -10.41 -4.96 5.45
N THR A 545 -10.59 -4.27 6.59
CA THR A 545 -11.66 -3.26 6.72
C THR A 545 -11.39 -2.03 5.85
N ALA A 546 -10.11 -1.65 5.66
CA ALA A 546 -9.70 -0.60 4.73
C ALA A 546 -9.87 -0.98 3.24
N GLY A 547 -10.09 -2.26 2.93
CA GLY A 547 -10.32 -2.78 1.57
C GLY A 547 -9.12 -3.48 0.95
N PHE A 548 -7.96 -3.48 1.61
CA PHE A 548 -6.79 -4.23 1.18
C PHE A 548 -6.97 -5.69 1.61
N TYR A 549 -7.29 -6.58 0.66
CA TYR A 549 -7.42 -8.02 0.96
C TYR A 549 -6.04 -8.70 1.09
N ASN A 550 -5.18 -8.15 1.95
CA ASN A 550 -3.93 -8.75 2.40
C ASN A 550 -4.24 -9.78 3.50
N THR A 551 -3.53 -10.91 3.52
CA THR A 551 -3.54 -11.89 4.61
C THR A 551 -2.21 -12.64 4.60
N VAL A 552 -1.92 -13.41 5.64
CA VAL A 552 -0.71 -14.27 5.71
C VAL A 552 -0.60 -15.29 4.55
N ASN A 553 -1.68 -15.52 3.79
CA ASN A 553 -1.73 -16.41 2.62
C ASN A 553 -2.08 -15.71 1.28
N ARG A 554 -2.24 -14.38 1.23
CA ARG A 554 -2.64 -13.63 0.02
C ARG A 554 -2.05 -12.23 0.04
N ASP A 555 -1.25 -11.88 -0.96
CA ASP A 555 -0.82 -10.49 -1.18
C ASP A 555 -2.03 -9.61 -1.56
N GLY A 556 -2.29 -8.58 -0.76
CA GLY A 556 -3.38 -7.62 -0.98
C GLY A 556 -3.10 -6.60 -2.07
N TYR A 557 -1.83 -6.23 -2.24
CA TYR A 557 -1.39 -5.05 -2.99
C TYR A 557 -1.12 -5.33 -4.46
N TYR A 558 -0.80 -6.57 -4.83
CA TYR A 558 -0.51 -6.99 -6.20
C TYR A 558 -1.60 -6.59 -7.20
N ALA A 559 -2.88 -6.74 -6.82
CA ALA A 559 -4.00 -6.41 -7.68
C ALA A 559 -4.15 -4.89 -7.91
N ILE A 560 -3.86 -4.08 -6.88
CA ILE A 560 -3.86 -2.61 -6.97
C ILE A 560 -2.68 -2.15 -7.84
N VAL A 561 -1.48 -2.70 -7.61
CA VAL A 561 -0.29 -2.43 -8.43
C VAL A 561 -0.51 -2.82 -9.90
N ALA A 562 -1.21 -3.93 -10.17
CA ALA A 562 -1.57 -4.32 -11.53
C ALA A 562 -2.56 -3.33 -12.20
N MET A 563 -3.52 -2.79 -11.44
CA MET A 563 -4.43 -1.73 -11.91
C MET A 563 -3.66 -0.42 -12.21
N LEU A 564 -2.81 0.06 -11.29
CA LEU A 564 -2.01 1.27 -11.52
C LEU A 564 -1.07 1.13 -12.74
N LYS A 565 -0.49 -0.06 -12.94
CA LYS A 565 0.36 -0.39 -14.09
C LYS A 565 -0.37 -0.24 -15.43
N LYS A 566 -1.67 -0.54 -15.51
CA LYS A 566 -2.49 -0.38 -16.73
C LYS A 566 -2.46 1.05 -17.28
N TYR A 567 -2.33 2.04 -16.40
CA TYR A 567 -2.32 3.47 -16.74
C TYR A 567 -0.92 4.10 -16.72
N SER A 568 0.10 3.32 -16.34
CA SER A 568 1.43 3.81 -15.96
C SER A 568 1.36 4.89 -14.86
N ALA A 569 0.46 4.70 -13.90
CA ALA A 569 0.36 5.53 -12.71
C ALA A 569 1.45 5.15 -11.70
N SER A 570 2.03 6.12 -11.01
CA SER A 570 2.91 5.85 -9.88
C SER A 570 2.10 5.44 -8.65
N LEU A 571 2.66 4.56 -7.83
CA LEU A 571 2.21 4.35 -6.46
C LEU A 571 2.89 5.40 -5.56
N ASN A 572 2.13 6.03 -4.67
CA ASN A 572 2.63 6.82 -3.56
C ASN A 572 2.22 6.15 -2.22
N PHE A 573 3.14 6.02 -1.26
CA PHE A 573 2.93 5.25 -0.03
C PHE A 573 3.42 5.95 1.23
N SER A 574 2.60 5.95 2.28
CA SER A 574 2.91 6.60 3.56
C SER A 574 3.71 5.70 4.53
N CYS A 575 3.95 6.20 5.75
CA CYS A 575 4.51 5.45 6.90
C CYS A 575 5.96 4.97 6.77
N VAL A 576 6.77 5.50 5.84
CA VAL A 576 8.17 5.06 5.63
C VAL A 576 9.16 5.52 6.71
N GLU A 577 8.73 6.32 7.67
CA GLU A 577 9.49 6.78 8.84
C GLU A 577 9.30 5.90 10.09
N LEU A 578 8.19 5.15 10.17
CA LEU A 578 7.77 4.45 11.38
C LEU A 578 8.63 3.21 11.66
N GLY A 579 9.14 3.08 12.88
CA GLY A 579 9.88 1.91 13.34
C GLY A 579 8.95 0.86 13.95
N THR A 580 9.19 -0.42 13.65
CA THR A 580 8.41 -1.54 14.21
C THR A 580 8.64 -1.71 15.73
N LEU A 581 9.75 -1.19 16.26
CA LEU A 581 10.06 -1.17 17.70
C LEU A 581 9.40 -0.03 18.50
N GLU A 582 8.78 0.94 17.83
CA GLU A 582 8.08 2.08 18.46
C GLU A 582 6.58 1.81 18.66
N GLN A 583 6.07 0.75 18.03
CA GLN A 583 4.67 0.36 18.09
C GLN A 583 4.36 -0.37 19.40
N SER A 584 3.17 -0.13 19.95
CA SER A 584 2.72 -0.88 21.13
C SER A 584 2.58 -2.38 20.79
N PRO A 585 2.96 -3.31 21.68
CA PRO A 585 2.83 -4.74 21.43
C PRO A 585 1.39 -5.17 21.11
N GLU A 586 0.41 -4.52 21.73
CA GLU A 586 -1.02 -4.78 21.59
C GLU A 586 -1.53 -4.45 20.17
N ALA A 587 -0.90 -3.48 19.51
CA ALA A 587 -1.23 -3.14 18.12
C ALA A 587 -0.82 -4.21 17.10
N MET A 588 0.03 -5.18 17.49
CA MET A 588 0.54 -6.25 16.62
C MET A 588 1.04 -5.73 15.26
N ALA A 589 1.63 -4.54 15.27
CA ALA A 589 1.92 -3.76 14.06
C ALA A 589 3.30 -4.09 13.47
N ASP A 590 3.48 -3.90 12.16
CA ASP A 590 4.79 -4.02 11.52
C ASP A 590 4.95 -3.10 10.28
N PRO A 591 5.10 -1.78 10.47
CA PRO A 591 5.30 -0.84 9.37
C PRO A 591 6.51 -1.18 8.49
N GLU A 592 7.62 -1.67 9.06
CA GLU A 592 8.82 -2.06 8.31
C GLU A 592 8.62 -3.29 7.40
N ALA A 593 7.70 -4.18 7.76
CA ALA A 593 7.30 -5.31 6.92
C ALA A 593 6.29 -4.87 5.85
N LEU A 594 5.32 -4.03 6.20
CA LEU A 594 4.32 -3.50 5.27
C LEU A 594 4.94 -2.65 4.15
N VAL A 595 5.76 -1.65 4.50
CA VAL A 595 6.51 -0.81 3.54
C VAL A 595 7.32 -1.69 2.58
N ARG A 596 7.95 -2.75 3.11
CA ARG A 596 8.74 -3.70 2.32
C ARG A 596 7.88 -4.57 1.42
N GLN A 597 6.69 -4.99 1.83
CA GLN A 597 5.76 -5.70 0.95
C GLN A 597 5.33 -4.80 -0.21
N VAL A 598 4.79 -3.62 0.10
CA VAL A 598 4.20 -2.70 -0.88
C VAL A 598 5.25 -2.23 -1.92
N LEU A 599 6.43 -1.79 -1.47
CA LEU A 599 7.48 -1.31 -2.38
C LEU A 599 8.06 -2.42 -3.26
N ASN A 600 8.30 -3.64 -2.72
CA ASN A 600 8.77 -4.74 -3.56
C ASN A 600 7.69 -5.21 -4.55
N THR A 601 6.42 -5.26 -4.14
CA THR A 601 5.31 -5.59 -5.07
C THR A 601 5.23 -4.58 -6.22
N ALA A 602 5.45 -3.28 -5.95
CA ALA A 602 5.55 -2.26 -6.99
C ALA A 602 6.80 -2.45 -7.89
N TRP A 603 8.00 -2.59 -7.31
CA TRP A 603 9.25 -2.73 -8.08
C TRP A 603 9.31 -4.03 -8.90
N ASP A 604 8.88 -5.16 -8.36
CA ASP A 604 8.84 -6.45 -9.07
C ASP A 604 7.80 -6.40 -10.22
N ALA A 605 6.71 -5.64 -10.06
CA ALA A 605 5.78 -5.32 -11.14
C ALA A 605 6.33 -4.31 -12.16
N ASN A 606 7.50 -3.70 -11.93
CA ASN A 606 8.06 -2.56 -12.70
C ASN A 606 7.12 -1.33 -12.68
N LEU A 607 6.53 -1.03 -11.52
CA LEU A 607 5.78 0.20 -11.25
C LEU A 607 6.69 1.22 -10.54
N THR A 608 6.54 2.50 -10.85
CA THR A 608 7.21 3.58 -10.11
C THR A 608 6.56 3.78 -8.74
N ALA A 609 7.36 3.67 -7.67
CA ALA A 609 6.94 4.00 -6.32
C ALA A 609 7.47 5.39 -5.90
N ALA A 610 6.74 6.09 -5.05
CA ALA A 610 7.12 7.30 -4.33
C ALA A 610 6.64 7.16 -2.87
N CYS A 611 7.17 7.96 -1.94
CA CYS A 611 6.82 7.83 -0.53
C CYS A 611 6.61 9.16 0.19
N GLU A 612 5.88 9.08 1.31
CA GLU A 612 5.61 10.15 2.27
C GLU A 612 5.85 9.68 3.71
N ASN A 613 6.27 10.58 4.60
CA ASN A 613 6.14 10.34 6.04
C ASN A 613 4.68 10.53 6.47
N ALA A 614 4.16 9.66 7.34
CA ALA A 614 2.79 9.77 7.85
C ALA A 614 2.67 10.77 9.01
N LEU A 615 3.71 10.88 9.84
CA LEU A 615 3.80 11.81 10.98
C LEU A 615 4.97 12.78 10.79
N CYS A 616 4.85 14.00 11.32
CA CYS A 616 5.90 15.03 11.24
C CYS A 616 7.20 14.54 11.88
N CYS A 617 8.29 14.49 11.11
CA CYS A 617 9.56 13.88 11.50
C CYS A 617 10.72 14.88 11.39
N TYR A 618 11.17 15.42 12.52
CA TYR A 618 12.27 16.40 12.56
C TYR A 618 13.64 15.80 12.98
N HIS A 619 13.68 14.54 13.40
CA HIS A 619 14.84 13.91 14.04
C HIS A 619 15.60 12.96 13.10
N ARG A 620 16.94 12.94 13.24
CA ARG A 620 17.85 12.14 12.41
C ARG A 620 17.39 10.70 12.22
N GLU A 621 17.00 10.01 13.29
CA GLU A 621 16.63 8.59 13.23
C GLU A 621 15.46 8.29 12.26
N GLY A 622 14.48 9.19 12.14
CA GLY A 622 13.36 9.03 11.21
C GLY A 622 13.79 9.31 9.77
N TYR A 623 14.53 10.40 9.52
CA TYR A 623 15.18 10.66 8.23
C TYR A 623 16.03 9.47 7.76
N ASP A 624 16.78 8.87 8.68
CA ASP A 624 17.63 7.71 8.43
C ASP A 624 16.84 6.43 8.09
N ARG A 625 15.56 6.31 8.49
CA ARG A 625 14.66 5.22 8.07
C ARG A 625 14.01 5.51 6.73
N ILE A 626 13.53 6.74 6.52
CA ILE A 626 13.04 7.21 5.22
C ILE A 626 14.10 6.93 4.15
N LEU A 627 15.36 7.29 4.41
CA LEU A 627 16.51 7.00 3.54
C LEU A 627 16.78 5.50 3.29
N LYS A 628 16.62 4.64 4.31
CA LYS A 628 16.78 3.17 4.16
C LYS A 628 15.67 2.56 3.30
N ASN A 629 14.45 3.07 3.42
CA ASN A 629 13.28 2.62 2.66
C ASN A 629 13.23 3.22 1.24
N ALA A 630 13.68 4.47 1.07
CA ALA A 630 13.79 5.17 -0.21
C ALA A 630 14.94 4.62 -1.08
N LYS A 631 16.05 4.24 -0.43
CA LYS A 631 17.27 3.70 -1.07
C LYS A 631 17.77 2.44 -0.32
N PRO A 632 17.15 1.27 -0.51
CA PRO A 632 17.65 -0.03 -0.07
C PRO A 632 19.17 -0.25 -0.23
N LYS A 633 19.73 -1.17 0.58
CA LYS A 633 21.12 -1.62 0.41
C LYS A 633 21.24 -2.79 -0.56
N ASP A 634 20.27 -3.70 -0.53
CA ASP A 634 20.32 -5.00 -1.21
C ASP A 634 19.73 -4.92 -2.63
N ASP A 635 20.20 -3.94 -3.42
CA ASP A 635 19.74 -3.65 -4.78
C ASP A 635 20.90 -3.80 -5.80
N PRO A 636 21.21 -5.03 -6.24
CA PRO A 636 22.34 -5.29 -7.14
C PRO A 636 22.13 -4.79 -8.57
N ASP A 637 20.88 -4.47 -8.96
CA ASP A 637 20.53 -3.96 -10.29
C ASP A 637 20.44 -2.41 -10.32
N GLY A 638 20.42 -1.75 -9.17
CA GLY A 638 20.24 -0.29 -9.05
C GLY A 638 18.85 0.21 -9.43
N ARG A 639 17.80 -0.61 -9.22
CA ARG A 639 16.41 -0.35 -9.65
C ARG A 639 15.39 -0.27 -8.51
N ARG A 640 15.73 -0.74 -7.31
CA ARG A 640 14.87 -0.73 -6.13
C ARG A 640 15.10 0.55 -5.33
N HIS A 641 14.74 1.69 -5.91
CA HIS A 641 14.67 2.96 -5.21
C HIS A 641 13.33 3.67 -5.51
N VAL A 642 12.97 4.64 -4.69
CA VAL A 642 11.76 5.46 -4.92
C VAL A 642 12.05 6.56 -5.94
N SER A 643 11.02 6.94 -6.71
CA SER A 643 11.09 7.94 -7.78
C SER A 643 10.99 9.39 -7.29
N ALA A 644 10.47 9.59 -6.08
CA ALA A 644 10.41 10.86 -5.36
C ALA A 644 10.09 10.58 -3.88
N PHE A 645 10.35 11.56 -3.02
CA PHE A 645 9.82 11.61 -1.66
C PHE A 645 9.13 12.97 -1.42
N THR A 646 7.99 12.98 -0.74
CA THR A 646 7.33 14.21 -0.30
C THR A 646 7.34 14.28 1.22
N TYR A 647 7.91 15.36 1.77
CA TYR A 647 7.90 15.64 3.20
C TYR A 647 6.57 16.28 3.63
N LEU A 648 5.90 15.67 4.60
CA LEU A 648 4.71 16.18 5.28
C LEU A 648 5.13 16.81 6.61
N ARG A 649 5.00 18.12 6.83
CA ARG A 649 4.52 19.21 5.94
C ARG A 649 5.37 20.47 6.19
N LEU A 650 5.33 21.45 5.29
CA LEU A 650 5.86 22.79 5.54
C LEU A 650 5.15 23.42 6.75
N HIS A 651 5.91 23.65 7.81
CA HIS A 651 5.47 24.25 9.07
C HIS A 651 6.64 25.08 9.65
N PRO A 652 6.41 26.14 10.43
CA PRO A 652 7.49 26.92 11.03
C PRO A 652 8.51 26.09 11.85
N ASP A 653 8.08 25.00 12.51
CA ASP A 653 9.00 24.09 13.20
C ASP A 653 9.94 23.31 12.26
N LEU A 654 9.62 23.11 10.98
CA LEU A 654 10.57 22.54 10.00
C LEU A 654 11.74 23.50 9.74
N LEU A 655 11.46 24.81 9.74
CA LEU A 655 12.42 25.88 9.49
C LEU A 655 13.11 26.38 10.77
N ARG A 656 12.71 25.85 11.93
CA ARG A 656 13.16 26.32 13.25
C ARG A 656 14.61 25.96 13.54
N ARG A 657 15.28 26.91 14.19
CA ARG A 657 16.60 26.77 14.82
C ARG A 657 16.41 26.99 16.31
N ASP A 658 16.84 26.06 17.14
CA ASP A 658 16.70 26.17 18.59
C ASP A 658 18.05 26.54 19.24
N GLU A 659 18.25 27.83 19.48
CA GLU A 659 19.51 28.39 19.98
C GLU A 659 19.87 27.92 21.41
N ASN A 660 18.90 27.39 22.16
CA ASN A 660 19.09 26.96 23.55
C ASN A 660 19.55 25.50 23.65
N THR A 661 19.09 24.64 22.75
CA THR A 661 19.47 23.21 22.69
C THR A 661 20.57 22.94 21.67
N GLY A 662 20.81 23.86 20.74
CA GLY A 662 21.68 23.65 19.57
C GLY A 662 21.07 22.76 18.50
N HIS A 663 19.83 22.27 18.70
CA HIS A 663 19.14 21.45 17.71
C HIS A 663 18.53 22.33 16.61
N ASN A 664 18.54 21.84 15.38
CA ASN A 664 18.21 22.64 14.21
C ASN A 664 17.52 21.77 13.16
N ASN A 665 16.20 21.73 13.25
CA ASN A 665 15.32 20.92 12.39
C ASN A 665 15.58 21.20 10.90
N PHE A 666 15.88 22.46 10.56
CA PHE A 666 16.21 22.89 9.20
C PHE A 666 17.54 22.33 8.70
N LEU A 667 18.57 22.20 9.55
CA LEU A 667 19.84 21.60 9.16
C LEU A 667 19.75 20.07 9.04
N GLU A 668 19.07 19.39 9.97
CA GLU A 668 18.82 17.94 9.85
C GLU A 668 17.97 17.63 8.59
N PHE A 669 17.02 18.51 8.24
CA PHE A 669 16.28 18.42 6.98
C PHE A 669 17.17 18.68 5.75
N ALA A 670 18.05 19.67 5.79
CA ALA A 670 19.01 19.94 4.70
C ALA A 670 19.95 18.74 4.47
N ASP A 671 20.55 18.18 5.53
CA ASP A 671 21.38 16.97 5.46
C ASP A 671 20.58 15.78 4.90
N PHE A 672 19.30 15.64 5.26
CA PHE A 672 18.40 14.64 4.67
C PHE A 672 18.18 14.85 3.17
N VAL A 673 17.93 16.08 2.70
CA VAL A 673 17.81 16.38 1.26
C VAL A 673 19.10 15.99 0.52
N MET A 674 20.27 16.38 1.01
CA MET A 674 21.56 16.04 0.37
C MET A 674 21.77 14.52 0.26
N LYS A 675 21.44 13.75 1.32
CA LYS A 675 21.46 12.28 1.30
C LYS A 675 20.44 11.68 0.31
N MET A 676 19.27 12.31 0.15
CA MET A 676 18.24 11.92 -0.82
C MET A 676 18.66 12.21 -2.27
N HIS A 677 19.39 13.30 -2.51
CA HIS A 677 20.05 13.56 -3.79
C HIS A 677 21.23 12.61 -4.05
N GLY A 678 21.81 12.03 -3.00
CA GLY A 678 22.95 11.11 -3.11
C GLY A 678 24.29 11.84 -3.17
N GLU A 679 24.33 13.08 -2.69
CA GLU A 679 25.57 13.83 -2.52
C GLU A 679 26.34 13.35 -1.28
N ALA A 680 27.67 13.48 -1.33
CA ALA A 680 28.53 13.17 -0.18
C ALA A 680 28.56 14.38 0.76
N ILE A 681 28.14 14.19 2.02
CA ILE A 681 28.25 15.23 3.05
C ILE A 681 29.74 15.48 3.33
N ALA A 682 30.16 16.75 3.28
CA ALA A 682 31.49 17.16 3.70
C ALA A 682 31.58 17.09 5.24
N VAL A 683 32.50 16.25 5.73
CA VAL A 683 32.78 15.99 7.16
C VAL A 683 33.79 16.97 7.74
#